data_AF-A0A9P7TTM6-F1
#
_entry.id   AF-A0A9P7TTM6-F1
#
_cell.length_a   1.000
_cell.length_b   1.000
_cell.length_c   1.000
_cell.angle_alpha   90.00
_cell.angle_beta   90.00
_cell.angle_gamma   90.00
#
_symmetry.space_group_name_H-M   'P 1'
#
loop_
_entity.id
_entity.type
_entity.pdbx_description
1 polymer ?
#
loop_
_entity_poly.entity_id
_entity_poly.type
_entity_poly.pdbx_seq_one_letter_code
_entity_poly.pdbx_strand_id
1 'polypeptide(L)'
;MDSSAQQGGGTSRKQLDSRIKALISNGMQEKKRSFFVVVGDHAKDTIVYLHHIMANANMKHNKSVLWAYKSKLLGFTSHRKKREQKIKKEIKRGIREVNESDPFELFVSLHNIRYTYYKETDKILGQTFGMCILQDFEALTPNILAKTIETVEGGGLVVMLLKGMNSLRQLYNLSMDVHSRYRTEAHHDVVARFNERFLLSLGKCESCLVIDDEMNVLPISGGKDVQALPPPDMDDIKTEQEMELIDIKDENEDKQPVGSLIKLAKTVDQAKALLTFTEAISEKTLRSTVTLTAARGRGKSAAMGVAVAAAVAYGYSNIFITSPSPENLKTLFEFVFKGFDALGYADHADYSIIQSTNPDFNKAIVRVNIHRQHRQTIQYIRPQDAHVLGQAELVVIDEAAAIPLPLVRKLMGPYLVFMASTINGYEGTGRSLSLKLIKQLREQSRSISSTNTTGNSTTTVADRSTGKASKLEGEFQAARKLREITLSEPIRYAKGDSVEKWLNKLLCLDATLPKTKSNIQGCPDPNQCELLAVNRDTLFSYHPVSEAFLQQMVALYVASHYKNSPDDLQLMSDAPAHQLFVLVPPNVESTGKLPEPLCVIQVSLEGKISRQSVLNSLSRGQRPSGDLIPWLVSQQFQDEDFASLSGARVVRIATNPEYVSMGYGTKALELLMDFYEGRFASISEDDDQQGAEEQLKMHRVSNAELSKASLQSEVITVRDQSQMPPLFAKLREKRPETLDYLGVSYGLTPELHRFWKRSSFAPVYLRQTANDLTGEHTCVMLRPLEMSEDRSWLGAFARDFHKRFLTLLSYQFRTFSVKTALSLEQSANRGAKLDASNEVSALVKPELDRNFSPFDLKRLES
;
A
#
# COMPACT_ATOMS: atom_id res chain seq x y z
N MET A 1 6.57 -8.74 76.64
CA MET A 1 5.38 -8.73 75.75
C MET A 1 5.90 -8.63 74.33
N ASP A 2 6.13 -9.80 73.77
CA ASP A 2 6.49 -10.00 72.37
C ASP A 2 5.34 -9.63 71.44
N SER A 3 5.65 -8.99 70.32
CA SER A 3 5.01 -9.23 69.02
C SER A 3 5.69 -8.37 67.95
N SER A 4 6.92 -8.75 67.61
CA SER A 4 7.50 -8.46 66.31
C SER A 4 6.75 -9.27 65.25
N ALA A 5 5.81 -8.63 64.56
CA ALA A 5 5.17 -9.21 63.39
C ALA A 5 6.17 -9.26 62.22
N GLN A 6 6.78 -10.44 62.03
CA GLN A 6 7.36 -10.85 60.76
C GLN A 6 6.27 -10.77 59.68
N GLN A 7 6.29 -9.74 58.83
CA GLN A 7 5.67 -9.83 57.51
C GLN A 7 6.67 -10.50 56.57
N GLY A 8 6.59 -11.83 56.51
CA GLY A 8 7.20 -12.59 55.43
C GLY A 8 6.63 -12.13 54.09
N GLY A 9 7.51 -11.86 53.12
CA GLY A 9 7.13 -11.65 51.73
C GLY A 9 6.47 -12.90 51.18
N GLY A 10 5.15 -12.95 51.22
CA GLY A 10 4.37 -14.00 50.60
C GLY A 10 4.50 -13.90 49.09
N THR A 11 5.11 -14.90 48.46
CA THR A 11 5.03 -15.09 47.00
C THR A 11 3.56 -15.32 46.64
N SER A 12 2.90 -14.34 46.05
CA SER A 12 1.52 -14.43 45.61
C SER A 12 1.40 -15.40 44.42
N ARG A 13 1.11 -16.67 44.69
CA ARG A 13 0.74 -17.62 43.64
C ARG A 13 -0.68 -17.31 43.17
N LYS A 14 -0.78 -16.53 42.09
CA LYS A 14 -2.04 -16.20 41.43
C LYS A 14 -2.39 -17.25 40.39
N GLN A 15 -3.63 -17.71 40.38
CA GLN A 15 -4.11 -18.62 39.33
C GLN A 15 -4.26 -17.83 38.03
N LEU A 16 -3.61 -18.32 36.97
CA LEU A 16 -3.75 -17.72 35.63
C LEU A 16 -5.19 -17.89 35.12
N ASP A 17 -5.70 -16.84 34.51
CA ASP A 17 -6.99 -16.87 33.82
C ASP A 17 -7.02 -17.98 32.74
N SER A 18 -8.06 -18.81 32.76
CA SER A 18 -8.21 -19.94 31.84
C SER A 18 -8.35 -19.49 30.38
N ARG A 19 -8.84 -18.26 30.14
CA ARG A 19 -9.05 -17.68 28.80
C ARG A 19 -7.76 -17.56 28.00
N ILE A 20 -6.65 -17.22 28.65
CA ILE A 20 -5.35 -17.06 27.99
C ILE A 20 -4.87 -18.41 27.44
N LYS A 21 -4.94 -19.47 28.25
CA LYS A 21 -4.56 -20.82 27.83
C LYS A 21 -5.51 -21.35 26.75
N ALA A 22 -6.82 -21.16 26.94
CA ALA A 22 -7.84 -21.59 26.00
C ALA A 22 -7.62 -20.97 24.61
N LEU A 23 -7.37 -19.65 24.54
CA LEU A 23 -7.15 -18.97 23.27
C LEU A 23 -5.92 -19.50 22.52
N ILE A 24 -4.81 -19.73 23.23
CA ILE A 24 -3.57 -20.24 22.64
C ILE A 24 -3.77 -21.68 22.14
N SER A 25 -4.40 -22.54 22.95
CA SER A 25 -4.68 -23.93 22.56
C SER A 25 -5.61 -24.00 21.35
N ASN A 26 -6.70 -23.22 21.34
CA ASN A 26 -7.64 -23.17 20.22
C ASN A 26 -6.95 -22.66 18.95
N GLY A 27 -6.15 -21.59 19.05
CA GLY A 27 -5.39 -21.05 17.93
C GLY A 27 -4.43 -22.07 17.33
N MET A 28 -3.77 -22.88 18.16
CA MET A 28 -2.90 -23.96 17.69
C MET A 28 -3.65 -25.11 17.04
N GLN A 29 -4.78 -25.54 17.60
CA GLN A 29 -5.61 -26.62 17.06
C GLN A 29 -6.20 -26.24 15.70
N GLU A 30 -6.78 -25.04 15.60
CA GLU A 30 -7.38 -24.54 14.36
C GLU A 30 -6.35 -23.94 13.38
N LYS A 31 -5.06 -23.90 13.74
CA LYS A 31 -3.98 -23.20 13.00
C LYS A 31 -4.34 -21.73 12.68
N LYS A 32 -4.99 -21.03 13.62
CA LYS A 32 -5.31 -19.59 13.56
C LYS A 32 -4.34 -18.79 14.44
N ARG A 33 -4.21 -17.49 14.19
CA ARG A 33 -3.31 -16.63 14.98
C ARG A 33 -4.05 -16.06 16.18
N SER A 34 -3.33 -15.80 17.27
CA SER A 34 -3.87 -15.09 18.44
C SER A 34 -3.18 -13.75 18.64
N PHE A 35 -3.95 -12.74 19.06
CA PHE A 35 -3.47 -11.38 19.27
C PHE A 35 -3.54 -11.00 20.76
N PHE A 36 -2.42 -10.59 21.34
CA PHE A 36 -2.31 -10.17 22.74
C PHE A 36 -1.83 -8.72 22.82
N VAL A 37 -2.53 -7.91 23.61
CA VAL A 37 -2.11 -6.55 23.95
C VAL A 37 -1.75 -6.52 25.43
N VAL A 38 -0.47 -6.29 25.73
CA VAL A 38 0.03 -6.19 27.11
C VAL A 38 0.09 -4.73 27.51
N VAL A 39 -0.62 -4.37 28.57
CA VAL A 39 -0.61 -3.02 29.14
C VAL A 39 0.20 -3.06 30.43
N GLY A 40 1.28 -2.28 30.49
CA GLY A 40 2.05 -2.08 31.71
C GLY A 40 3.56 -1.92 31.51
N ASP A 41 4.27 -1.69 32.61
CA ASP A 41 5.70 -1.38 32.62
C ASP A 41 6.57 -2.64 32.80
N HIS A 42 6.00 -3.73 33.33
CA HIS A 42 6.66 -5.01 33.58
C HIS A 42 6.36 -6.09 32.52
N ALA A 43 5.97 -5.67 31.31
CA ALA A 43 5.59 -6.57 30.22
C ALA A 43 6.65 -7.60 29.77
N LYS A 44 7.92 -7.46 30.18
CA LYS A 44 9.00 -8.41 29.87
C LYS A 44 8.70 -9.80 30.40
N ASP A 45 8.19 -9.91 31.62
CA ASP A 45 7.94 -11.20 32.26
C ASP A 45 6.71 -11.87 31.63
N THR A 46 5.68 -11.08 31.33
CA THR A 46 4.48 -11.47 30.59
C THR A 46 4.81 -12.12 29.25
N ILE A 47 5.76 -11.56 28.49
CA ILE A 47 6.22 -12.14 27.20
C ILE A 47 6.81 -13.54 27.41
N VAL A 48 7.63 -13.72 28.44
CA VAL A 48 8.26 -15.02 28.75
C VAL A 48 7.19 -16.05 29.10
N TYR A 49 6.20 -15.66 29.91
CA TYR A 49 5.08 -16.55 30.27
C TYR A 49 4.25 -16.95 29.05
N LEU A 50 3.90 -16.01 28.17
CA LEU A 50 3.17 -16.30 26.93
C LEU A 50 3.94 -17.27 26.03
N HIS A 51 5.25 -17.03 25.84
CA HIS A 51 6.09 -17.91 25.03
C HIS A 51 6.19 -19.32 25.64
N HIS A 52 6.31 -19.43 26.98
CA HIS A 52 6.34 -20.72 27.66
C HIS A 52 5.01 -21.48 27.54
N ILE A 53 3.87 -20.78 27.64
CA ILE A 53 2.54 -21.38 27.42
C ILE A 53 2.42 -21.91 25.98
N MET A 54 2.84 -21.12 24.99
CA MET A 54 2.84 -21.53 23.58
C MET A 54 3.74 -22.75 23.33
N ALA A 55 4.95 -22.76 23.90
CA ALA A 55 5.91 -23.86 23.73
C ALA A 55 5.41 -25.18 24.35
N ASN A 56 4.66 -25.10 25.46
CA ASN A 56 4.08 -26.27 26.12
C ASN A 56 2.85 -26.82 25.40
N ALA A 57 2.09 -25.98 24.70
CA ALA A 57 0.91 -26.40 23.99
C ALA A 57 1.24 -27.26 22.75
N ASN A 58 2.33 -26.99 22.02
CA ASN A 58 2.77 -27.85 20.92
C ASN A 58 4.29 -27.74 20.64
N MET A 59 5.01 -28.86 20.78
CA MET A 59 6.46 -28.92 20.56
C MET A 59 6.89 -28.78 19.08
N LYS A 60 5.98 -29.05 18.12
CA LYS A 60 6.28 -29.02 16.67
C LYS A 60 6.24 -27.62 16.06
N HIS A 61 5.76 -26.61 16.79
CA HIS A 61 5.61 -25.25 16.29
C HIS A 61 6.96 -24.54 16.11
N ASN A 62 7.02 -23.56 15.20
CA ASN A 62 8.21 -22.75 15.00
C ASN A 62 8.54 -21.94 16.27
N LYS A 63 9.79 -22.04 16.72
CA LYS A 63 10.30 -21.39 17.95
C LYS A 63 11.00 -20.06 17.67
N SER A 64 11.00 -19.60 16.41
CA SER A 64 11.60 -18.32 16.05
C SER A 64 10.70 -17.16 16.48
N VAL A 65 11.34 -16.12 17.03
CA VAL A 65 10.66 -14.93 17.55
C VAL A 65 11.13 -13.71 16.77
N LEU A 66 10.20 -12.89 16.29
CA LEU A 66 10.47 -11.59 15.70
C LEU A 66 10.33 -10.50 16.76
N TRP A 67 11.38 -9.73 16.99
CA TRP A 67 11.35 -8.56 17.88
C TRP A 67 11.49 -7.28 17.06
N ALA A 68 10.39 -6.52 16.94
CA ALA A 68 10.36 -5.29 16.17
C ALA A 68 10.26 -4.06 17.08
N TYR A 69 11.16 -3.09 16.86
CA TYR A 69 11.33 -1.92 17.71
C TYR A 69 11.78 -0.69 16.90
N LYS A 70 11.59 0.51 17.47
CA LYS A 70 11.93 1.79 16.83
C LYS A 70 13.41 2.08 16.85
N SER A 71 14.01 2.16 18.04
CA SER A 71 15.41 2.58 18.21
C SER A 71 16.11 1.95 19.40
N LYS A 72 15.44 1.88 20.56
CA LYS A 72 15.97 1.33 21.80
C LYS A 72 15.17 0.09 22.19
N LEU A 73 15.85 -0.93 22.70
CA LEU A 73 15.22 -2.12 23.30
C LEU A 73 14.86 -1.83 24.77
N LEU A 74 13.96 -2.64 25.35
CA LEU A 74 13.47 -2.57 26.74
C LEU A 74 14.54 -2.89 27.80
N GLY A 75 15.59 -2.06 27.90
CA GLY A 75 16.63 -2.17 28.93
C GLY A 75 17.66 -3.29 28.70
N PHE A 76 17.71 -3.89 27.51
CA PHE A 76 18.69 -4.91 27.14
C PHE A 76 19.37 -4.62 25.79
N THR A 77 20.42 -5.37 25.44
CA THR A 77 21.10 -5.27 24.14
C THR A 77 20.93 -6.57 23.35
N SER A 78 20.69 -6.45 22.05
CA SER A 78 20.62 -7.60 21.13
C SER A 78 21.93 -8.38 21.08
N HIS A 79 23.06 -7.72 21.33
CA HIS A 79 24.39 -8.31 21.17
C HIS A 79 24.74 -9.26 22.32
N ARG A 80 24.69 -10.57 22.07
CA ARG A 80 24.91 -11.64 23.06
C ARG A 80 26.21 -11.47 23.86
N LYS A 81 27.33 -11.23 23.18
CA LYS A 81 28.64 -11.01 23.84
C LYS A 81 28.65 -9.83 24.82
N LYS A 82 27.97 -8.71 24.47
CA LYS A 82 27.90 -7.53 25.34
C LYS A 82 27.05 -7.81 26.59
N ARG A 83 25.97 -8.60 26.45
CA ARG A 83 25.16 -9.05 27.59
C ARG A 83 25.96 -9.93 28.54
N GLU A 84 26.62 -10.96 28.02
CA GLU A 84 27.44 -11.87 28.84
C GLU A 84 28.56 -11.12 29.58
N GLN A 85 29.19 -10.12 28.94
CA GLN A 85 30.17 -9.25 29.60
C GLN A 85 29.55 -8.39 30.71
N LYS A 86 28.35 -7.83 30.49
CA LYS A 86 27.61 -7.06 31.51
C LYS A 86 27.28 -7.94 32.72
N ILE A 87 26.73 -9.13 32.50
CA ILE A 87 26.39 -10.10 33.55
C ILE A 87 27.64 -10.52 34.32
N LYS A 88 28.74 -10.88 33.62
CA LYS A 88 30.02 -11.19 34.28
C LYS A 88 30.56 -10.03 35.11
N LYS A 89 30.35 -8.79 34.69
CA LYS A 89 30.76 -7.59 35.44
C LYS A 89 29.90 -7.37 36.69
N GLU A 90 28.60 -7.66 36.62
CA GLU A 90 27.68 -7.58 37.76
C GLU A 90 27.96 -8.67 38.80
N ILE A 91 28.25 -9.90 38.36
CA ILE A 91 28.71 -11.00 39.22
C ILE A 91 30.04 -10.64 39.91
N LYS A 92 31.01 -10.11 39.15
CA LYS A 92 32.29 -9.64 39.73
C LYS A 92 32.14 -8.50 40.74
N ARG A 93 31.07 -7.71 40.63
CA ARG A 93 30.75 -6.62 41.57
C ARG A 93 29.93 -7.10 42.79
N GLY A 94 29.51 -8.36 42.82
CA GLY A 94 28.71 -8.93 43.91
C GLY A 94 27.24 -8.45 43.92
N ILE A 95 26.72 -7.91 42.81
CA ILE A 95 25.32 -7.44 42.72
C ILE A 95 24.36 -8.61 42.42
N ARG A 96 24.85 -9.66 41.76
CA ARG A 96 24.10 -10.85 41.37
C ARG A 96 24.83 -12.11 41.83
N GLU A 97 24.07 -13.13 42.22
CA GLU A 97 24.62 -14.46 42.47
C GLU A 97 25.03 -15.14 41.16
N VAL A 98 25.96 -16.10 41.23
CA VAL A 98 26.57 -16.73 40.03
C VAL A 98 25.56 -17.52 39.21
N ASN A 99 24.52 -18.07 39.85
CA ASN A 99 23.51 -18.93 39.22
C ASN A 99 22.13 -18.28 39.10
N GLU A 100 21.96 -17.04 39.56
CA GLU A 100 20.68 -16.35 39.46
C GLU A 100 20.56 -15.70 38.08
N SER A 101 19.63 -16.22 37.27
CA SER A 101 19.30 -15.64 35.97
C SER A 101 17.83 -15.26 35.94
N ASP A 102 17.56 -14.01 35.59
CA ASP A 102 16.23 -13.51 35.27
C ASP A 102 15.61 -14.38 34.13
N PRO A 103 14.37 -14.88 34.27
CA PRO A 103 13.65 -15.60 33.22
C PRO A 103 13.70 -14.92 31.85
N PHE A 104 13.64 -13.58 31.82
CA PHE A 104 13.75 -12.82 30.57
C PHE A 104 15.15 -12.91 29.96
N GLU A 105 16.21 -12.83 30.75
CA GLU A 105 17.58 -12.97 30.24
C GLU A 105 17.84 -14.38 29.68
N LEU A 106 17.27 -15.41 30.33
CA LEU A 106 17.29 -16.78 29.84
C LEU A 106 16.53 -16.91 28.50
N PHE A 107 15.34 -16.32 28.41
CA PHE A 107 14.54 -16.31 27.18
C PHE A 107 15.33 -15.72 26.00
N VAL A 108 15.94 -14.55 26.18
CA VAL A 108 16.66 -13.82 25.12
C VAL A 108 18.02 -14.46 24.78
N SER A 109 18.53 -15.37 25.59
CA SER A 109 19.81 -16.06 25.34
C SER A 109 19.64 -17.44 24.69
N LEU A 110 18.56 -18.16 25.03
CA LEU A 110 18.27 -19.50 24.51
C LEU A 110 17.53 -19.49 23.16
N HIS A 111 16.61 -18.54 22.96
CA HIS A 111 15.73 -18.56 21.80
C HIS A 111 16.33 -17.84 20.59
N ASN A 112 15.93 -18.28 19.40
CA ASN A 112 16.32 -17.63 18.14
C ASN A 112 15.44 -16.39 17.89
N ILE A 113 15.90 -15.24 18.37
CA ILE A 113 15.21 -13.96 18.22
C ILE A 113 15.82 -13.15 17.08
N ARG A 114 15.01 -12.82 16.08
CA ARG A 114 15.38 -11.88 15.02
C ARG A 114 14.99 -10.45 15.42
N TYR A 115 16.00 -9.61 15.62
CA TYR A 115 15.82 -8.18 15.89
C TYR A 115 15.70 -7.39 14.60
N THR A 116 14.63 -6.61 14.46
CA THR A 116 14.40 -5.78 13.26
C THR A 116 13.94 -4.39 13.65
N TYR A 117 14.55 -3.37 13.05
CA TYR A 117 14.04 -2.01 13.18
C TYR A 117 12.76 -1.84 12.38
N TYR A 118 11.85 -0.98 12.84
CA TYR A 118 10.62 -0.66 12.09
C TYR A 118 10.88 -0.20 10.65
N LYS A 119 11.96 0.54 10.42
CA LYS A 119 12.39 0.98 9.07
C LYS A 119 12.89 -0.15 8.17
N GLU A 120 13.25 -1.29 8.74
CA GLU A 120 13.82 -2.44 8.02
C GLU A 120 12.87 -3.64 7.94
N THR A 121 11.58 -3.40 8.20
CA THR A 121 10.52 -4.43 8.13
C THR A 121 10.33 -5.01 6.72
N ASP A 122 10.94 -4.42 5.69
CA ASP A 122 10.99 -5.01 4.35
C ASP A 122 11.92 -6.23 4.25
N LYS A 123 12.92 -6.35 5.14
CA LYS A 123 13.90 -7.45 5.11
C LYS A 123 13.40 -8.76 5.74
N ILE A 124 12.24 -8.73 6.40
CA ILE A 124 11.60 -9.92 7.00
C ILE A 124 10.58 -10.55 6.05
N LEU A 125 10.32 -9.92 4.91
CA LEU A 125 9.43 -10.44 3.89
C LEU A 125 9.96 -11.76 3.33
N GLY A 126 9.06 -12.72 3.14
CA GLY A 126 9.41 -14.09 2.75
C GLY A 126 9.75 -15.04 3.91
N GLN A 127 10.06 -14.52 5.10
CA GLN A 127 10.27 -15.35 6.30
C GLN A 127 8.98 -15.55 7.10
N THR A 128 8.99 -16.56 7.95
CA THR A 128 7.86 -16.95 8.80
C THR A 128 8.35 -17.14 10.24
N PHE A 129 7.63 -16.58 11.21
CA PHE A 129 7.94 -16.62 12.64
C PHE A 129 6.81 -17.25 13.44
N GLY A 130 7.14 -17.84 14.58
CA GLY A 130 6.14 -18.38 15.51
C GLY A 130 5.55 -17.32 16.44
N MET A 131 6.34 -16.34 16.84
CA MET A 131 5.91 -15.25 17.71
C MET A 131 6.42 -13.91 17.19
N CYS A 132 5.60 -12.87 17.22
CA CYS A 132 5.97 -11.50 16.85
C CYS A 132 5.71 -10.55 18.03
N ILE A 133 6.74 -9.80 18.43
CA ILE A 133 6.69 -8.82 19.52
C ILE A 133 6.85 -7.42 18.92
N LEU A 134 5.84 -6.58 19.15
CA LEU A 134 5.80 -5.17 18.75
C LEU A 134 5.98 -4.30 19.99
N GLN A 135 7.13 -3.63 20.07
CA GLN A 135 7.54 -2.93 21.29
C GLN A 135 6.92 -1.54 21.46
N ASP A 136 6.99 -0.67 20.44
CA ASP A 136 6.69 0.76 20.58
C ASP A 136 5.44 1.12 19.76
N PHE A 137 4.28 1.24 20.42
CA PHE A 137 3.01 1.58 19.76
C PHE A 137 3.03 2.95 19.06
N GLU A 138 3.73 3.93 19.64
CA GLU A 138 3.82 5.31 19.13
C GLU A 138 4.43 5.40 17.72
N ALA A 139 5.19 4.38 17.32
CA ALA A 139 5.88 4.31 16.03
C ALA A 139 5.25 3.30 15.05
N LEU A 140 4.16 2.61 15.45
CA LEU A 140 3.52 1.59 14.61
C LEU A 140 2.66 2.23 13.52
N THR A 141 3.18 2.27 12.30
CA THR A 141 2.37 2.60 11.12
C THR A 141 1.51 1.40 10.69
N PRO A 142 0.34 1.62 10.05
CA PRO A 142 -0.48 0.57 9.43
C PRO A 142 0.31 -0.44 8.57
N ASN A 143 1.28 0.04 7.78
CA ASN A 143 2.08 -0.80 6.89
C ASN A 143 3.04 -1.72 7.66
N ILE A 144 3.70 -1.22 8.71
CA ILE A 144 4.52 -2.05 9.61
C ILE A 144 3.66 -3.13 10.26
N LEU A 145 2.47 -2.77 10.74
CA LEU A 145 1.55 -3.69 11.39
C LEU A 145 1.10 -4.80 10.42
N ALA A 146 0.80 -4.46 9.17
CA ALA A 146 0.48 -5.46 8.15
C ALA A 146 1.66 -6.41 7.89
N LYS A 147 2.86 -5.87 7.68
CA LYS A 147 4.07 -6.66 7.40
C LYS A 147 4.40 -7.66 8.51
N THR A 148 4.33 -7.23 9.77
CA THR A 148 4.72 -8.07 10.90
C THR A 148 3.68 -9.15 11.18
N ILE A 149 2.39 -8.80 11.21
CA ILE A 149 1.31 -9.77 11.46
C ILE A 149 1.28 -10.85 10.38
N GLU A 150 1.45 -10.49 9.10
CA GLU A 150 1.48 -11.46 8.00
C GLU A 150 2.63 -12.48 8.09
N THR A 151 3.73 -12.16 8.78
CA THR A 151 4.89 -13.06 8.93
C THR A 151 4.68 -14.15 9.98
N VAL A 152 3.60 -14.09 10.76
CA VAL A 152 3.30 -15.08 11.79
C VAL A 152 2.55 -16.28 11.20
N GLU A 153 2.95 -17.49 11.59
CA GLU A 153 2.25 -18.73 11.21
C GLU A 153 0.99 -19.00 12.05
N GLY A 154 0.14 -19.90 11.59
CA GLY A 154 -1.04 -20.37 12.31
C GLY A 154 -0.66 -21.13 13.58
N GLY A 155 -1.34 -20.83 14.68
CA GLY A 155 -0.93 -21.23 16.04
C GLY A 155 0.07 -20.26 16.69
N GLY A 156 0.55 -19.26 15.94
CA GLY A 156 1.48 -18.27 16.42
C GLY A 156 0.84 -17.09 17.16
N LEU A 157 1.68 -16.34 17.87
CA LEU A 157 1.27 -15.23 18.74
C LEU A 157 1.78 -13.89 18.23
N VAL A 158 0.88 -12.91 18.13
CA VAL A 158 1.22 -11.51 17.95
C VAL A 158 1.05 -10.79 19.30
N VAL A 159 2.12 -10.23 19.83
CA VAL A 159 2.14 -9.51 21.11
C VAL A 159 2.48 -8.05 20.86
N MET A 160 1.61 -7.15 21.28
CA MET A 160 1.80 -5.71 21.23
C MET A 160 1.94 -5.15 22.64
N LEU A 161 2.96 -4.33 22.87
CA LEU A 161 3.24 -3.74 24.17
C LEU A 161 2.73 -2.30 24.22
N LEU A 162 2.01 -1.98 25.30
CA LEU A 162 1.59 -0.65 25.68
C LEU A 162 2.24 -0.33 27.02
N LYS A 163 2.90 0.83 27.11
CA LYS A 163 3.52 1.30 28.34
C LYS A 163 2.46 1.52 29.43
N GLY A 164 2.85 1.48 30.72
CA GLY A 164 1.95 1.71 31.84
C GLY A 164 1.11 2.98 31.68
N MET A 165 -0.21 2.80 31.60
CA MET A 165 -1.21 3.85 31.43
C MET A 165 -2.35 3.59 32.41
N ASN A 166 -2.91 4.65 33.00
CA ASN A 166 -3.99 4.49 34.00
C ASN A 166 -5.36 4.25 33.35
N SER A 167 -5.52 4.66 32.09
CA SER A 167 -6.75 4.50 31.30
C SER A 167 -6.39 4.20 29.84
N LEU A 168 -7.10 3.28 29.21
CA LEU A 168 -6.89 2.97 27.79
C LEU A 168 -7.35 4.12 26.88
N ARG A 169 -8.21 5.00 27.37
CA ARG A 169 -8.60 6.23 26.66
C ARG A 169 -7.45 7.23 26.51
N GLN A 170 -6.39 7.13 27.32
CA GLN A 170 -5.17 7.93 27.12
C GLN A 170 -4.50 7.60 25.76
N LEU A 171 -4.77 6.43 25.16
CA LEU A 171 -4.29 6.09 23.82
C LEU A 171 -4.87 7.01 22.72
N TYR A 172 -6.05 7.61 22.95
CA TYR A 172 -6.67 8.55 22.01
C TYR A 172 -5.88 9.85 21.88
N ASN A 173 -5.18 10.24 22.95
CA ASN A 173 -4.40 11.47 22.98
C ASN A 173 -2.90 11.22 22.72
N LEU A 174 -2.50 9.96 22.51
CA LEU A 174 -1.11 9.63 22.28
C LEU A 174 -0.66 10.13 20.90
N SER A 175 0.28 11.08 20.89
CA SER A 175 0.91 11.56 19.66
C SER A 175 1.90 10.52 19.14
N MET A 176 1.71 10.07 17.90
CA MET A 176 2.61 9.16 17.21
C MET A 176 3.78 9.90 16.59
N ASP A 177 4.90 9.22 16.37
CA ASP A 177 6.07 9.83 15.72
C ASP A 177 5.76 10.35 14.32
N VAL A 178 4.86 9.68 13.61
CA VAL A 178 4.44 10.05 12.26
C VAL A 178 3.72 11.40 12.25
N HIS A 179 3.10 11.79 13.36
CA HIS A 179 2.43 13.09 13.49
C HIS A 179 3.40 14.26 13.32
N SER A 180 4.69 14.08 13.63
CA SER A 180 5.71 15.10 13.31
C SER A 180 5.83 15.39 11.81
N ARG A 181 5.52 14.41 10.94
CA ARG A 181 5.52 14.57 9.48
C ARG A 181 4.24 15.18 8.93
N TYR A 182 3.17 15.16 9.71
CA TYR A 182 1.82 15.58 9.31
C TYR A 182 1.49 17.01 9.73
N ARG A 183 2.34 17.62 10.57
CA ARG A 183 2.21 19.02 11.00
C ARG A 183 2.70 19.93 9.89
N THR A 184 1.85 20.85 9.47
CA THR A 184 2.26 22.03 8.69
C THR A 184 2.57 23.17 9.66
N GLU A 185 3.17 24.26 9.15
CA GLU A 185 3.42 25.45 9.97
C GLU A 185 2.11 26.12 10.42
N ALA A 186 1.08 26.11 9.56
CA ALA A 186 -0.23 26.66 9.88
C ALA A 186 -1.09 25.74 10.78
N HIS A 187 -0.91 24.41 10.71
CA HIS A 187 -1.74 23.46 11.45
C HIS A 187 -0.90 22.47 12.28
N HIS A 188 -0.78 22.75 13.58
CA HIS A 188 0.02 21.95 14.52
C HIS A 188 -0.79 20.91 15.33
N ASP A 189 -2.09 21.11 15.51
CA ASP A 189 -2.92 20.25 16.36
C ASP A 189 -3.28 18.95 15.63
N VAL A 190 -2.57 17.87 15.94
CA VAL A 190 -2.78 16.55 15.33
C VAL A 190 -3.71 15.74 16.23
N VAL A 191 -4.80 15.24 15.66
CA VAL A 191 -5.78 14.40 16.34
C VAL A 191 -5.55 12.95 15.94
N ALA A 192 -5.31 12.06 16.91
CA ALA A 192 -4.99 10.65 16.66
C ALA A 192 -6.26 9.80 16.41
N ARG A 193 -6.99 10.09 15.33
CA ARG A 193 -8.23 9.40 14.96
C ARG A 193 -8.00 7.92 14.64
N PHE A 194 -6.85 7.59 14.05
CA PHE A 194 -6.50 6.21 13.76
C PHE A 194 -6.37 5.36 15.03
N ASN A 195 -5.84 5.94 16.12
CA ASN A 195 -5.67 5.23 17.39
C ASN A 195 -7.02 4.90 18.04
N GLU A 196 -7.99 5.84 17.97
CA GLU A 196 -9.35 5.59 18.44
C GLU A 196 -10.01 4.45 17.64
N ARG A 197 -9.92 4.51 16.31
CA ARG A 197 -10.41 3.43 15.44
C ARG A 197 -9.73 2.09 15.73
N PHE A 198 -8.42 2.09 15.94
CA PHE A 198 -7.63 0.90 16.23
C PHE A 198 -8.11 0.24 17.52
N LEU A 199 -8.26 0.99 18.61
CA LEU A 199 -8.71 0.46 19.90
C LEU A 199 -10.14 -0.10 19.83
N LEU A 200 -11.06 0.64 19.19
CA LEU A 200 -12.44 0.18 18.99
C LEU A 200 -12.50 -1.08 18.11
N SER A 201 -11.57 -1.22 17.16
CA SER A 201 -11.46 -2.41 16.33
C SER A 201 -10.94 -3.63 17.10
N LEU A 202 -10.03 -3.44 18.05
CA LEU A 202 -9.52 -4.52 18.90
C LEU A 202 -10.65 -5.11 19.77
N GLY A 203 -11.56 -4.26 20.26
CA GLY A 203 -12.73 -4.72 21.02
C GLY A 203 -13.70 -5.59 20.23
N LYS A 204 -13.75 -5.47 18.90
CA LYS A 204 -14.54 -6.35 18.01
C LYS A 204 -13.78 -7.59 17.53
N CYS A 205 -12.50 -7.72 17.83
CA CYS A 205 -11.69 -8.85 17.38
C CYS A 205 -11.85 -10.04 18.35
N GLU A 206 -12.51 -11.11 17.89
CA GLU A 206 -12.80 -12.31 18.71
C GLU A 206 -11.53 -13.00 19.25
N SER A 207 -10.44 -13.00 18.47
CA SER A 207 -9.17 -13.64 18.84
C SER A 207 -8.15 -12.68 19.48
N CYS A 208 -8.64 -11.56 20.05
CA CYS A 208 -7.83 -10.57 20.74
C CYS A 208 -8.11 -10.56 22.25
N LEU A 209 -7.04 -10.65 23.04
CA LEU A 209 -7.09 -10.45 24.50
C LEU A 209 -6.18 -9.28 24.90
N VAL A 210 -6.75 -8.36 25.68
CA VAL A 210 -6.00 -7.28 26.33
C VAL A 210 -5.70 -7.74 27.76
N ILE A 211 -4.42 -7.76 28.11
CA ILE A 211 -3.93 -8.24 29.40
C ILE A 211 -3.09 -7.17 30.10
N ASP A 212 -3.15 -7.17 31.42
CA ASP A 212 -2.30 -6.35 32.29
C ASP A 212 -0.95 -7.06 32.57
N ASP A 213 0.02 -6.37 33.17
CA ASP A 213 1.34 -6.91 33.53
C ASP A 213 1.23 -8.20 34.37
N GLU A 214 0.24 -8.28 35.23
CA GLU A 214 -0.05 -9.44 36.09
C GLU A 214 -0.83 -10.58 35.39
N MET A 215 -0.97 -10.54 34.06
CA MET A 215 -1.76 -11.50 33.27
C MET A 215 -3.27 -11.52 33.60
N ASN A 216 -3.82 -10.40 34.07
CA ASN A 216 -5.26 -10.22 34.23
C ASN A 216 -5.88 -9.85 32.88
N VAL A 217 -6.96 -10.52 32.46
CA VAL A 217 -7.66 -10.17 31.23
C VAL A 217 -8.61 -9.00 31.47
N LEU A 218 -8.44 -7.94 30.68
CA LEU A 218 -9.25 -6.72 30.76
C LEU A 218 -10.58 -6.85 30.00
N PRO A 219 -11.65 -6.17 30.45
CA PRO A 219 -13.00 -6.27 29.90
C PRO A 219 -13.18 -5.61 28.53
N ILE A 220 -12.14 -5.07 27.90
CA ILE A 220 -12.19 -4.54 26.52
C ILE A 220 -11.87 -5.63 25.50
N SER A 221 -11.34 -6.77 25.95
CA SER A 221 -11.01 -7.92 25.11
C SER A 221 -12.22 -8.38 24.29
N GLY A 222 -12.05 -8.63 22.99
CA GLY A 222 -13.12 -9.19 22.16
C GLY A 222 -13.40 -10.67 22.48
N GLY A 223 -12.38 -11.41 22.92
CA GLY A 223 -12.50 -12.80 23.35
C GLY A 223 -12.96 -12.99 24.80
N LYS A 224 -14.07 -12.35 25.22
CA LYS A 224 -14.54 -12.46 26.62
C LYS A 224 -15.01 -13.87 26.98
N ASP A 225 -15.63 -14.55 26.02
CA ASP A 225 -16.34 -15.83 26.19
C ASP A 225 -15.57 -17.02 25.57
N VAL A 226 -14.25 -16.90 25.39
CA VAL A 226 -13.45 -17.97 24.77
C VAL A 226 -13.39 -19.18 25.70
N GLN A 227 -13.98 -20.28 25.25
CA GLN A 227 -13.88 -21.59 25.89
C GLN A 227 -12.89 -22.48 25.13
N ALA A 228 -12.22 -23.37 25.86
CA ALA A 228 -11.30 -24.32 25.25
C ALA A 228 -12.09 -25.32 24.38
N LEU A 229 -11.66 -25.49 23.14
CA LEU A 229 -12.20 -26.51 22.24
C LEU A 229 -11.79 -27.91 22.74
N PRO A 230 -12.63 -28.94 22.52
CA PRO A 230 -12.21 -30.31 22.78
C PRO A 230 -11.00 -30.66 21.89
N PRO A 231 -10.03 -31.45 22.39
CA PRO A 231 -8.90 -31.90 21.58
C PRO A 231 -9.41 -32.66 20.34
N PRO A 232 -8.69 -32.59 19.21
CA PRO A 232 -9.14 -33.24 17.98
C PRO A 232 -9.12 -34.76 18.17
N ASP A 233 -10.23 -35.43 17.85
CA ASP A 233 -10.27 -36.89 17.82
C ASP A 233 -9.54 -37.39 16.57
N MET A 234 -8.88 -38.55 16.64
CA MET A 234 -8.12 -39.12 15.51
C MET A 234 -9.00 -39.44 14.28
N ASP A 235 -10.32 -39.47 14.47
CA ASP A 235 -11.36 -39.68 13.45
C ASP A 235 -12.09 -38.38 13.04
N ASP A 236 -11.59 -37.20 13.43
CA ASP A 236 -12.13 -35.93 12.92
C ASP A 236 -12.06 -35.93 11.39
N ILE A 237 -13.24 -35.74 10.79
CA ILE A 237 -13.46 -35.76 9.34
C ILE A 237 -12.48 -34.76 8.71
N LYS A 238 -11.51 -35.28 7.94
CA LYS A 238 -10.61 -34.46 7.13
C LYS A 238 -11.45 -33.42 6.40
N THR A 239 -11.00 -32.17 6.42
CA THR A 239 -11.78 -31.09 5.79
C THR A 239 -12.02 -31.44 4.32
N GLU A 240 -13.18 -31.10 3.74
CA GLU A 240 -13.52 -31.41 2.33
C GLU A 240 -12.37 -31.05 1.36
N GLN A 241 -11.64 -29.97 1.66
CA GLN A 241 -10.50 -29.48 0.88
C GLN A 241 -9.24 -30.36 1.01
N GLU A 242 -9.02 -31.00 2.16
CA GLU A 242 -7.91 -31.94 2.34
C GLU A 242 -8.18 -33.24 1.59
N MET A 243 -9.45 -33.68 1.54
CA MET A 243 -9.85 -34.82 0.70
C MET A 243 -9.65 -34.50 -0.79
N GLU A 244 -10.14 -33.35 -1.26
CA GLU A 244 -9.97 -32.92 -2.65
C GLU A 244 -8.48 -32.83 -3.05
N LEU A 245 -7.60 -32.39 -2.14
CA LEU A 245 -6.16 -32.34 -2.41
C LEU A 245 -5.56 -33.74 -2.57
N ILE A 246 -6.00 -34.70 -1.77
CA ILE A 246 -5.55 -36.10 -1.87
C ILE A 246 -6.02 -36.67 -3.20
N ASP A 247 -7.29 -36.48 -3.56
CA ASP A 247 -7.83 -36.95 -4.83
C ASP A 247 -7.05 -36.40 -6.03
N ILE A 248 -6.76 -35.09 -6.06
CA ILE A 248 -5.95 -34.48 -7.14
C ILE A 248 -4.53 -35.04 -7.19
N LYS A 249 -3.94 -35.38 -6.03
CA LYS A 249 -2.59 -35.97 -5.95
C LYS A 249 -2.58 -37.38 -6.52
N ASP A 250 -3.58 -38.19 -6.15
CA ASP A 250 -3.69 -39.58 -6.57
C ASP A 250 -4.01 -39.67 -8.07
N GLU A 251 -4.92 -38.84 -8.59
CA GLU A 251 -5.25 -38.78 -10.04
C GLU A 251 -4.06 -38.44 -10.95
N ASN A 252 -3.06 -37.73 -10.43
CA ASN A 252 -1.92 -37.23 -11.21
C ASN A 252 -0.60 -37.90 -10.84
N GLU A 253 -0.61 -38.92 -9.99
CA GLU A 253 0.61 -39.63 -9.56
C GLU A 253 1.36 -40.26 -10.75
N ASP A 254 0.64 -40.82 -11.70
CA ASP A 254 1.20 -41.52 -12.88
C ASP A 254 1.77 -40.57 -13.95
N LYS A 255 1.39 -39.28 -13.94
CA LYS A 255 1.80 -38.32 -14.97
C LYS A 255 3.13 -37.67 -14.63
N GLN A 256 4.25 -38.31 -14.97
CA GLN A 256 5.58 -37.67 -14.86
C GLN A 256 5.77 -36.58 -15.94
N PRO A 257 6.40 -35.43 -15.65
CA PRO A 257 7.05 -35.00 -14.40
C PRO A 257 6.11 -34.29 -13.39
N VAL A 258 4.81 -34.23 -13.69
CA VAL A 258 3.82 -33.45 -12.93
C VAL A 258 3.50 -34.10 -11.58
N GLY A 259 3.38 -35.42 -11.52
CA GLY A 259 3.01 -36.15 -10.30
C GLY A 259 3.97 -35.93 -9.12
N SER A 260 5.28 -35.94 -9.37
CA SER A 260 6.29 -35.64 -8.34
C SER A 260 6.22 -34.20 -7.83
N LEU A 261 5.88 -33.25 -8.71
CA LEU A 261 5.80 -31.83 -8.37
C LEU A 261 4.49 -31.47 -7.64
N ILE A 262 3.37 -32.09 -8.00
CA ILE A 262 2.08 -31.88 -7.33
C ILE A 262 2.11 -32.37 -5.88
N LYS A 263 2.90 -33.41 -5.56
CA LYS A 263 3.10 -33.86 -4.18
C LYS A 263 3.62 -32.75 -3.26
N LEU A 264 4.38 -31.78 -3.80
CA LEU A 264 4.87 -30.61 -3.06
C LEU A 264 3.79 -29.56 -2.75
N ALA A 265 2.65 -29.59 -3.44
CA ALA A 265 1.57 -28.64 -3.21
C ALA A 265 0.92 -28.88 -1.84
N LYS A 266 0.75 -27.79 -1.08
CA LYS A 266 0.11 -27.82 0.25
C LYS A 266 -1.40 -27.58 0.19
N THR A 267 -1.86 -26.88 -0.84
CA THR A 267 -3.27 -26.48 -0.98
C THR A 267 -3.83 -26.92 -2.32
N VAL A 268 -5.16 -27.05 -2.40
CA VAL A 268 -5.88 -27.38 -3.63
C VAL A 268 -5.64 -26.31 -4.69
N ASP A 269 -5.69 -25.03 -4.27
CA ASP A 269 -5.43 -23.88 -5.15
C ASP A 269 -4.02 -23.96 -5.78
N GLN A 270 -3.00 -24.38 -5.02
CA GLN A 270 -1.65 -24.56 -5.55
C GLN A 270 -1.57 -25.73 -6.54
N ALA A 271 -2.23 -26.85 -6.25
CA ALA A 271 -2.25 -28.01 -7.15
C ALA A 271 -2.92 -27.65 -8.50
N LYS A 272 -4.09 -27.01 -8.46
CA LYS A 272 -4.80 -26.52 -9.66
C LYS A 272 -3.98 -25.49 -10.43
N ALA A 273 -3.27 -24.60 -9.73
CA ALA A 273 -2.38 -23.64 -10.37
C ALA A 273 -1.22 -24.33 -11.10
N LEU A 274 -0.57 -25.30 -10.46
CA LEU A 274 0.53 -26.07 -11.06
C LEU A 274 0.07 -26.84 -12.31
N LEU A 275 -1.11 -27.47 -12.27
CA LEU A 275 -1.70 -28.13 -13.44
C LEU A 275 -1.92 -27.14 -14.60
N THR A 276 -2.45 -25.95 -14.31
CA THR A 276 -2.66 -24.94 -15.35
C THR A 276 -1.35 -24.41 -15.93
N PHE A 277 -0.31 -24.27 -15.09
CA PHE A 277 1.04 -23.91 -15.56
C PHE A 277 1.62 -25.00 -16.44
N THR A 278 1.57 -26.28 -16.04
CA THR A 278 2.13 -27.39 -16.83
C THR A 278 1.40 -27.58 -18.14
N GLU A 279 0.09 -27.38 -18.19
CA GLU A 279 -0.68 -27.34 -19.45
C GLU A 279 -0.24 -26.20 -20.37
N ALA A 280 0.03 -25.02 -19.84
CA ALA A 280 0.50 -23.89 -20.66
C ALA A 280 1.92 -24.15 -21.20
N ILE A 281 2.77 -24.82 -20.42
CA ILE A 281 4.13 -25.25 -20.80
C ILE A 281 4.06 -26.31 -21.91
N SER A 282 3.15 -27.28 -21.79
CA SER A 282 2.99 -28.39 -22.73
C SER A 282 2.36 -27.97 -24.05
N GLU A 283 1.50 -26.93 -24.06
CA GLU A 283 0.91 -26.36 -25.28
C GLU A 283 1.97 -25.80 -26.25
N LYS A 284 3.19 -25.48 -25.76
CA LYS A 284 4.31 -24.87 -26.51
C LYS A 284 3.91 -23.65 -27.36
N THR A 285 2.84 -22.97 -26.98
CA THR A 285 2.37 -21.75 -27.66
C THR A 285 3.23 -20.58 -27.22
N LEU A 286 4.01 -20.03 -28.15
CA LEU A 286 4.93 -18.93 -27.88
C LEU A 286 4.21 -17.65 -27.44
N ARG A 287 2.91 -17.45 -27.72
CA ARG A 287 2.19 -16.22 -27.34
C ARG A 287 1.05 -16.48 -26.36
N SER A 288 1.39 -17.08 -25.22
CA SER A 288 0.48 -17.29 -24.09
C SER A 288 0.94 -16.49 -22.86
N THR A 289 -0.02 -15.98 -22.08
CA THR A 289 0.22 -15.39 -20.76
C THR A 289 -0.59 -16.15 -19.73
N VAL A 290 0.08 -16.62 -18.68
CA VAL A 290 -0.57 -17.12 -17.47
C VAL A 290 -0.39 -16.09 -16.37
N THR A 291 -1.49 -15.54 -15.88
CA THR A 291 -1.48 -14.56 -14.79
C THR A 291 -1.98 -15.21 -13.51
N LEU A 292 -1.09 -15.32 -12.52
CA LEU A 292 -1.38 -15.76 -11.17
C LEU A 292 -1.62 -14.55 -10.26
N THR A 293 -2.85 -14.38 -9.82
CA THR A 293 -3.23 -13.33 -8.88
C THR A 293 -3.47 -13.93 -7.50
N ALA A 294 -2.92 -13.33 -6.46
CA ALA A 294 -3.24 -13.76 -5.10
C ALA A 294 -2.98 -12.64 -4.10
N ALA A 295 -3.63 -12.76 -2.94
CA ALA A 295 -3.24 -12.03 -1.76
C ALA A 295 -1.80 -12.40 -1.32
N ARG A 296 -1.25 -11.62 -0.41
CA ARG A 296 0.07 -11.90 0.17
C ARG A 296 0.02 -13.14 1.07
N GLY A 297 1.12 -13.90 1.14
CA GLY A 297 1.20 -15.10 1.99
C GLY A 297 0.40 -16.32 1.50
N ARG A 298 -0.10 -16.31 0.26
CA ARG A 298 -0.80 -17.45 -0.38
C ARG A 298 0.12 -18.41 -1.17
N GLY A 299 1.43 -18.18 -1.12
CA GLY A 299 2.42 -19.07 -1.74
C GLY A 299 2.62 -18.89 -3.25
N LYS A 300 2.46 -17.68 -3.78
CA LYS A 300 2.72 -17.37 -5.21
C LYS A 300 4.13 -17.72 -5.66
N SER A 301 5.16 -17.20 -4.99
CA SER A 301 6.56 -17.47 -5.35
C SER A 301 6.90 -18.96 -5.22
N ALA A 302 6.22 -19.69 -4.32
CA ALA A 302 6.36 -21.14 -4.21
C ALA A 302 5.77 -21.87 -5.42
N ALA A 303 4.53 -21.57 -5.81
CA ALA A 303 3.89 -22.13 -7.00
C ALA A 303 4.67 -21.79 -8.28
N MET A 304 5.16 -20.56 -8.40
CA MET A 304 5.98 -20.11 -9.53
C MET A 304 7.35 -20.81 -9.58
N GLY A 305 8.01 -21.02 -8.43
CA GLY A 305 9.28 -21.74 -8.37
C GLY A 305 9.15 -23.20 -8.80
N VAL A 306 8.10 -23.89 -8.33
CA VAL A 306 7.79 -25.27 -8.75
C VAL A 306 7.40 -25.32 -10.24
N ALA A 307 6.66 -24.33 -10.75
CA ALA A 307 6.34 -24.23 -12.17
C ALA A 307 7.57 -24.01 -13.06
N VAL A 308 8.58 -23.26 -12.59
CA VAL A 308 9.87 -23.11 -13.29
C VAL A 308 10.63 -24.44 -13.33
N ALA A 309 10.66 -25.19 -12.22
CA ALA A 309 11.24 -26.53 -12.21
C ALA A 309 10.54 -27.47 -13.21
N ALA A 310 9.21 -27.39 -13.32
CA ALA A 310 8.46 -28.11 -14.35
C ALA A 310 8.87 -27.69 -15.76
N ALA A 311 9.02 -26.38 -16.04
CA ALA A 311 9.43 -25.88 -17.36
C ALA A 311 10.82 -26.40 -17.76
N VAL A 312 11.76 -26.49 -16.81
CA VAL A 312 13.06 -27.13 -17.04
C VAL A 312 12.88 -28.60 -17.42
N ALA A 313 12.05 -29.35 -16.70
CA ALA A 313 11.79 -30.76 -17.00
C ALA A 313 11.14 -30.99 -18.38
N TYR A 314 10.35 -30.03 -18.88
CA TYR A 314 9.75 -30.06 -20.23
C TYR A 314 10.70 -29.59 -21.35
N GLY A 315 11.94 -29.20 -21.03
CA GLY A 315 12.99 -28.91 -22.01
C GLY A 315 13.14 -27.44 -22.43
N TYR A 316 12.63 -26.48 -21.65
CA TYR A 316 12.88 -25.06 -21.92
C TYR A 316 14.35 -24.70 -21.64
N SER A 317 15.02 -24.04 -22.58
CA SER A 317 16.47 -23.77 -22.51
C SER A 317 16.80 -22.46 -21.78
N ASN A 318 16.11 -21.37 -22.13
CA ASN A 318 16.40 -20.04 -21.62
C ASN A 318 15.19 -19.50 -20.84
N ILE A 319 15.27 -19.59 -19.51
CA ILE A 319 14.25 -19.10 -18.59
C ILE A 319 14.76 -17.84 -17.91
N PHE A 320 14.04 -16.74 -18.09
CA PHE A 320 14.36 -15.46 -17.45
C PHE A 320 13.41 -15.16 -16.31
N ILE A 321 13.95 -14.77 -15.17
CA ILE A 321 13.17 -14.37 -13.99
C ILE A 321 13.39 -12.88 -13.76
N THR A 322 12.30 -12.15 -13.56
CA THR A 322 12.29 -10.71 -13.31
C THR A 322 11.53 -10.42 -12.02
N SER A 323 12.09 -9.54 -11.19
CA SER A 323 11.47 -9.01 -9.98
C SER A 323 11.96 -7.58 -9.74
N PRO A 324 11.22 -6.74 -8.99
CA PRO A 324 11.65 -5.38 -8.66
C PRO A 324 12.93 -5.36 -7.81
N SER A 325 13.11 -6.35 -6.92
CA SER A 325 14.31 -6.52 -6.10
C SER A 325 14.71 -8.01 -6.08
N PRO A 326 16.02 -8.33 -6.16
CA PRO A 326 16.50 -9.71 -6.16
C PRO A 326 16.35 -10.40 -4.80
N GLU A 327 16.17 -9.66 -3.70
CA GLU A 327 15.98 -10.28 -2.37
C GLU A 327 14.66 -11.08 -2.30
N ASN A 328 13.63 -10.64 -3.02
CA ASN A 328 12.33 -11.31 -3.07
C ASN A 328 12.40 -12.69 -3.75
N LEU A 329 13.44 -12.93 -4.56
CA LEU A 329 13.59 -14.18 -5.32
C LEU A 329 14.19 -15.32 -4.49
N LYS A 330 14.66 -15.07 -3.26
CA LYS A 330 15.23 -16.13 -2.42
C LYS A 330 14.24 -17.28 -2.21
N THR A 331 12.98 -16.96 -1.94
CA THR A 331 11.91 -17.95 -1.77
C THR A 331 11.61 -18.67 -3.08
N LEU A 332 11.53 -17.94 -4.20
CA LEU A 332 11.29 -18.54 -5.51
C LEU A 332 12.36 -19.57 -5.86
N PHE A 333 13.65 -19.22 -5.71
CA PHE A 333 14.75 -20.17 -5.95
C PHE A 333 14.76 -21.34 -4.98
N GLU A 334 14.43 -21.14 -3.70
CA GLU A 334 14.28 -22.24 -2.73
C GLU A 334 13.26 -23.28 -3.22
N PHE A 335 12.14 -22.84 -3.80
CA PHE A 335 11.13 -23.74 -4.35
C PHE A 335 11.49 -24.33 -5.73
N VAL A 336 12.35 -23.65 -6.51
CA VAL A 336 12.96 -24.27 -7.70
C VAL A 336 13.82 -25.46 -7.28
N PHE A 337 14.66 -25.30 -6.25
CA PHE A 337 15.51 -26.40 -5.76
C PHE A 337 14.70 -27.53 -5.13
N LYS A 338 13.66 -27.23 -4.34
CA LYS A 338 12.73 -28.28 -3.87
C LYS A 338 12.03 -29.02 -5.01
N GLY A 339 11.73 -28.32 -6.12
CA GLY A 339 11.23 -28.95 -7.34
C GLY A 339 12.26 -29.86 -8.01
N PHE A 340 13.53 -29.45 -8.03
CA PHE A 340 14.65 -30.26 -8.50
C PHE A 340 14.87 -31.51 -7.64
N ASP A 341 14.82 -31.39 -6.31
CA ASP A 341 14.90 -32.53 -5.39
C ASP A 341 13.79 -33.55 -5.66
N ALA A 342 12.55 -33.09 -5.86
CA ALA A 342 11.42 -33.95 -6.18
C ALA A 342 11.52 -34.64 -7.56
N LEU A 343 12.24 -34.02 -8.50
CA LEU A 343 12.55 -34.57 -9.83
C LEU A 343 13.86 -35.38 -9.85
N GLY A 344 14.53 -35.53 -8.70
CA GLY A 344 15.79 -36.26 -8.55
C GLY A 344 16.97 -35.63 -9.28
N TYR A 345 17.05 -34.30 -9.33
CA TYR A 345 18.26 -33.57 -9.77
C TYR A 345 19.22 -33.41 -8.58
N ALA A 346 20.50 -33.72 -8.78
CA ALA A 346 21.50 -33.63 -7.71
C ALA A 346 22.31 -32.32 -7.76
N ASP A 347 22.50 -31.72 -6.59
CA ASP A 347 23.34 -30.52 -6.38
C ASP A 347 24.77 -30.75 -6.89
N HIS A 348 25.32 -29.76 -7.61
CA HIS A 348 26.66 -29.77 -8.20
C HIS A 348 26.94 -30.83 -9.27
N ALA A 349 26.13 -31.88 -9.39
CA ALA A 349 26.18 -32.84 -10.47
C ALA A 349 25.34 -32.38 -11.67
N ASP A 350 24.06 -32.10 -11.45
CA ASP A 350 23.13 -31.74 -12.53
C ASP A 350 23.01 -30.23 -12.71
N TYR A 351 23.28 -29.44 -11.67
CA TYR A 351 23.16 -27.99 -11.73
C TYR A 351 24.18 -27.22 -10.86
N SER A 352 24.52 -26.01 -11.29
CA SER A 352 25.47 -25.11 -10.61
C SER A 352 24.84 -23.75 -10.34
N ILE A 353 25.00 -23.24 -9.11
CA ILE A 353 24.46 -21.95 -8.67
C ILE A 353 25.55 -20.87 -8.71
N ILE A 354 25.24 -19.74 -9.35
CA ILE A 354 26.10 -18.56 -9.41
C ILE A 354 25.45 -17.44 -8.61
N GLN A 355 26.15 -16.99 -7.56
CA GLN A 355 25.74 -15.87 -6.72
C GLN A 355 26.36 -14.55 -7.20
N SER A 356 25.68 -13.44 -6.94
CA SER A 356 26.17 -12.10 -7.25
C SER A 356 27.41 -11.75 -6.44
N THR A 357 28.39 -11.14 -7.11
CA THR A 357 29.56 -10.51 -6.49
C THR A 357 29.29 -9.08 -6.01
N ASN A 358 28.22 -8.44 -6.48
CA ASN A 358 27.90 -7.06 -6.08
C ASN A 358 27.37 -6.98 -4.63
N PRO A 359 27.89 -6.05 -3.81
CA PRO A 359 27.43 -5.83 -2.43
C PRO A 359 25.93 -5.51 -2.34
N ASP A 360 25.41 -4.71 -3.26
CA ASP A 360 24.00 -4.28 -3.31
C ASP A 360 23.02 -5.44 -3.47
N PHE A 361 23.50 -6.57 -3.98
CA PHE A 361 22.69 -7.76 -4.20
C PHE A 361 22.81 -8.80 -3.09
N ASN A 362 23.51 -8.53 -1.97
CA ASN A 362 23.53 -9.40 -0.77
C ASN A 362 23.70 -10.90 -1.06
N LYS A 363 24.63 -11.26 -1.99
CA LYS A 363 24.86 -12.64 -2.47
C LYS A 363 23.61 -13.33 -3.06
N ALA A 364 22.70 -12.59 -3.67
CA ALA A 364 21.54 -13.15 -4.36
C ALA A 364 21.97 -14.07 -5.50
N ILE A 365 21.15 -15.08 -5.77
CA ILE A 365 21.35 -16.02 -6.88
C ILE A 365 21.03 -15.28 -8.18
N VAL A 366 22.02 -15.16 -9.07
CA VAL A 366 21.87 -14.45 -10.35
C VAL A 366 21.59 -15.43 -11.47
N ARG A 367 22.23 -16.61 -11.42
CA ARG A 367 22.13 -17.59 -12.50
C ARG A 367 22.25 -19.02 -11.97
N VAL A 368 21.46 -19.92 -12.54
CA VAL A 368 21.55 -21.37 -12.33
C VAL A 368 21.77 -22.01 -13.70
N ASN A 369 22.86 -22.75 -13.86
CA ASN A 369 23.12 -23.54 -15.06
C ASN A 369 22.80 -25.00 -14.78
N ILE A 370 22.10 -25.65 -15.69
CA ILE A 370 21.64 -27.04 -15.57
C ILE A 370 22.20 -27.81 -16.77
N HIS A 371 22.74 -29.00 -16.53
CA HIS A 371 23.58 -29.73 -17.48
C HIS A 371 23.11 -31.18 -17.74
N ARG A 372 21.92 -31.57 -17.27
CA ARG A 372 21.46 -32.97 -17.27
C ARG A 372 21.19 -33.56 -18.66
N GLN A 373 20.34 -32.93 -19.46
CA GLN A 373 20.01 -33.40 -20.82
C GLN A 373 20.63 -32.51 -21.89
N HIS A 374 20.39 -31.20 -21.80
CA HIS A 374 21.01 -30.17 -22.60
C HIS A 374 21.33 -28.97 -21.70
N ARG A 375 22.08 -28.00 -22.22
CA ARG A 375 22.41 -26.79 -21.45
C ARG A 375 21.14 -25.96 -21.28
N GLN A 376 20.68 -25.85 -20.04
CA GLN A 376 19.55 -25.00 -19.66
C GLN A 376 20.03 -23.95 -18.67
N THR A 377 19.43 -22.77 -18.73
CA THR A 377 19.84 -21.64 -17.89
C THR A 377 18.64 -20.92 -17.33
N ILE A 378 18.68 -20.68 -16.03
CA ILE A 378 17.75 -19.81 -15.32
C ILE A 378 18.53 -18.57 -14.93
N GLN A 379 18.12 -17.40 -15.41
CA GLN A 379 18.84 -16.15 -15.16
C GLN A 379 17.91 -15.06 -14.63
N TYR A 380 18.34 -14.38 -13.57
CA TYR A 380 17.72 -13.15 -13.12
C TYR A 380 18.11 -11.98 -14.03
N ILE A 381 17.12 -11.20 -14.43
CA ILE A 381 17.32 -9.93 -15.13
C ILE A 381 16.57 -8.81 -14.42
N ARG A 382 17.10 -7.60 -14.55
CA ARG A 382 16.40 -6.41 -14.08
C ARG A 382 15.27 -6.08 -15.08
N PRO A 383 14.12 -5.58 -14.61
CA PRO A 383 13.00 -5.20 -15.47
C PRO A 383 13.38 -4.22 -16.60
N GLN A 384 14.37 -3.36 -16.36
CA GLN A 384 14.84 -2.32 -17.29
C GLN A 384 15.57 -2.91 -18.52
N ASP A 385 16.20 -4.08 -18.34
CA ASP A 385 17.09 -4.72 -19.31
C ASP A 385 16.30 -5.64 -20.28
N ALA A 386 15.16 -5.17 -20.78
CA ALA A 386 14.27 -5.95 -21.65
C ALA A 386 14.86 -6.31 -23.03
N HIS A 387 16.01 -5.77 -23.41
CA HIS A 387 16.68 -6.07 -24.68
C HIS A 387 17.26 -7.50 -24.73
N VAL A 388 17.61 -8.06 -23.56
CA VAL A 388 18.16 -9.42 -23.44
C VAL A 388 17.06 -10.49 -23.66
N LEU A 389 15.79 -10.11 -23.53
CA LEU A 389 14.65 -11.02 -23.60
C LEU A 389 14.31 -11.51 -25.03
N GLY A 390 14.95 -10.98 -26.06
CA GLY A 390 14.74 -11.46 -27.44
C GLY A 390 15.09 -12.94 -27.64
N GLN A 391 15.93 -13.52 -26.76
CA GLN A 391 16.32 -14.93 -26.78
C GLN A 391 15.57 -15.80 -25.75
N ALA A 392 14.59 -15.23 -25.06
CA ALA A 392 13.83 -15.91 -24.01
C ALA A 392 12.75 -16.83 -24.61
N GLU A 393 12.64 -18.05 -24.07
CA GLU A 393 11.50 -18.94 -24.37
C GLU A 393 10.39 -18.80 -23.32
N LEU A 394 10.79 -18.59 -22.06
CA LEU A 394 9.90 -18.37 -20.92
C LEU A 394 10.40 -17.18 -20.09
N VAL A 395 9.50 -16.25 -19.80
CA VAL A 395 9.75 -15.15 -18.87
C VAL A 395 8.80 -15.24 -17.68
N VAL A 396 9.39 -15.24 -16.49
CA VAL A 396 8.68 -15.23 -15.21
C VAL A 396 8.83 -13.85 -14.60
N ILE A 397 7.70 -13.18 -14.37
CA ILE A 397 7.64 -11.86 -13.72
C ILE A 397 7.00 -12.05 -12.35
N ASP A 398 7.79 -11.98 -11.28
CA ASP A 398 7.29 -11.97 -9.91
C ASP A 398 7.03 -10.53 -9.45
N GLU A 399 5.94 -10.34 -8.70
CA GLU A 399 5.42 -9.04 -8.27
C GLU A 399 5.31 -8.00 -9.41
N ALA A 400 4.63 -8.39 -10.49
CA ALA A 400 4.43 -7.53 -11.67
C ALA A 400 3.73 -6.18 -11.34
N ALA A 401 2.95 -6.13 -10.26
CA ALA A 401 2.29 -4.92 -9.75
C ALA A 401 3.26 -3.82 -9.31
N ALA A 402 4.46 -4.20 -8.86
CA ALA A 402 5.50 -3.27 -8.43
C ALA A 402 6.32 -2.70 -9.60
N ILE A 403 6.16 -3.26 -10.81
CA ILE A 403 6.88 -2.84 -12.01
C ILE A 403 6.01 -1.88 -12.82
N PRO A 404 6.53 -0.74 -13.31
CA PRO A 404 5.78 0.18 -14.17
C PRO A 404 5.09 -0.51 -15.34
N LEU A 405 3.82 -0.17 -15.59
CA LEU A 405 3.03 -0.74 -16.70
C LEU A 405 3.71 -0.65 -18.08
N PRO A 406 4.36 0.47 -18.48
CA PRO A 406 5.09 0.53 -19.75
C PRO A 406 6.22 -0.50 -19.83
N LEU A 407 6.88 -0.76 -18.70
CA LEU A 407 7.97 -1.72 -18.62
C LEU A 407 7.44 -3.15 -18.65
N VAL A 408 6.35 -3.44 -17.95
CA VAL A 408 5.65 -4.74 -18.04
C VAL A 408 5.24 -5.03 -19.49
N ARG A 409 4.70 -4.04 -20.21
CA ARG A 409 4.37 -4.21 -21.64
C ARG A 409 5.61 -4.50 -22.49
N LYS A 410 6.75 -3.88 -22.20
CA LYS A 410 8.02 -4.17 -22.88
C LYS A 410 8.56 -5.57 -22.57
N LEU A 411 8.32 -6.08 -21.36
CA LEU A 411 8.64 -7.45 -20.95
C LEU A 411 7.69 -8.49 -21.55
N MET A 412 6.57 -8.08 -22.14
CA MET A 412 5.59 -8.95 -22.78
C MET A 412 5.88 -9.13 -24.28
N GLY A 413 6.95 -9.86 -24.60
CA GLY A 413 7.34 -10.21 -25.97
C GLY A 413 6.62 -11.43 -26.57
N PRO A 414 7.10 -11.95 -27.72
CA PRO A 414 6.54 -13.10 -28.44
C PRO A 414 6.96 -14.46 -27.85
N TYR A 415 6.94 -14.57 -26.52
CA TYR A 415 7.30 -15.77 -25.76
C TYR A 415 6.30 -16.04 -24.62
N LEU A 416 6.37 -17.23 -24.03
CA LEU A 416 5.51 -17.63 -22.91
C LEU A 416 5.84 -16.74 -21.70
N VAL A 417 4.81 -16.13 -21.09
CA VAL A 417 5.01 -15.27 -19.92
C VAL A 417 4.17 -15.77 -18.76
N PHE A 418 4.81 -15.98 -17.62
CA PHE A 418 4.14 -16.16 -16.34
C PHE A 418 4.24 -14.88 -15.53
N MET A 419 3.11 -14.39 -15.06
CA MET A 419 3.04 -13.17 -14.26
C MET A 419 2.42 -13.49 -12.91
N ALA A 420 3.10 -13.14 -11.83
CA ALA A 420 2.54 -13.17 -10.49
C ALA A 420 2.25 -11.74 -10.01
N SER A 421 1.07 -11.52 -9.39
CA SER A 421 0.65 -10.20 -8.91
C SER A 421 -0.05 -10.25 -7.55
N THR A 422 0.22 -9.27 -6.68
CA THR A 422 -0.40 -9.02 -5.36
C THR A 422 -1.64 -8.15 -5.47
N ILE A 423 -2.85 -8.73 -5.37
CA ILE A 423 -4.10 -7.96 -5.45
C ILE A 423 -4.55 -7.37 -4.10
N ASN A 424 -4.48 -8.15 -3.02
CA ASN A 424 -4.93 -7.76 -1.67
C ASN A 424 -3.74 -7.85 -0.71
N GLY A 425 -3.18 -6.70 -0.35
CA GLY A 425 -2.04 -6.59 0.56
C GLY A 425 -1.59 -5.14 0.70
N TYR A 426 -0.70 -4.89 1.65
CA TYR A 426 -0.21 -3.54 1.97
C TYR A 426 0.56 -2.85 0.82
N GLU A 427 0.92 -3.57 -0.25
CA GLU A 427 1.58 -2.99 -1.43
C GLU A 427 0.58 -2.47 -2.48
N GLY A 428 -0.74 -2.64 -2.27
CA GLY A 428 -1.85 -1.88 -2.84
C GLY A 428 -1.94 -1.69 -4.36
N THR A 429 -1.07 -2.34 -5.14
CA THR A 429 -0.82 -2.04 -6.57
C THR A 429 -1.47 -3.04 -7.51
N GLY A 430 -1.61 -4.31 -7.11
CA GLY A 430 -2.01 -5.33 -8.08
C GLY A 430 -3.47 -5.30 -8.47
N ARG A 431 -4.32 -4.57 -7.75
CA ARG A 431 -5.74 -4.41 -8.13
C ARG A 431 -5.95 -3.41 -9.26
N SER A 432 -5.22 -2.30 -9.27
CA SER A 432 -5.25 -1.35 -10.39
C SER A 432 -4.60 -1.97 -11.64
N LEU A 433 -3.50 -2.72 -11.45
CA LEU A 433 -2.86 -3.49 -12.50
C LEU A 433 -3.81 -4.58 -13.04
N SER A 434 -4.50 -5.34 -12.17
CA SER A 434 -5.44 -6.36 -12.61
C SER A 434 -6.60 -5.73 -13.39
N LEU A 435 -7.19 -4.64 -12.90
CA LEU A 435 -8.29 -3.98 -13.59
C LEU A 435 -7.89 -3.33 -14.92
N LYS A 436 -6.67 -2.80 -15.06
CA LYS A 436 -6.23 -2.13 -16.30
C LYS A 436 -5.55 -3.10 -17.27
N LEU A 437 -4.53 -3.84 -16.82
CA LEU A 437 -3.75 -4.72 -17.68
C LEU A 437 -4.52 -6.00 -18.03
N ILE A 438 -5.13 -6.68 -17.04
CA ILE A 438 -5.85 -7.94 -17.33
C ILE A 438 -7.09 -7.66 -18.15
N LYS A 439 -7.82 -6.56 -17.89
CA LYS A 439 -8.93 -6.13 -18.75
C LYS A 439 -8.47 -5.89 -20.19
N GLN A 440 -7.37 -5.18 -20.40
CA GLN A 440 -6.82 -4.96 -21.73
C GLN A 440 -6.39 -6.26 -22.42
N LEU A 441 -5.73 -7.17 -21.69
CA LEU A 441 -5.35 -8.48 -22.21
C LEU A 441 -6.57 -9.35 -22.51
N ARG A 442 -7.65 -9.23 -21.73
CA ARG A 442 -8.93 -9.91 -21.94
C ARG A 442 -9.67 -9.37 -23.15
N GLU A 443 -9.61 -8.07 -23.41
CA GLU A 443 -10.16 -7.46 -24.63
C GLU A 443 -9.38 -7.92 -25.86
N GLN A 444 -8.05 -7.97 -25.78
CA GLN A 444 -7.20 -8.52 -26.83
C GLN A 444 -7.49 -10.01 -27.07
N SER A 445 -7.64 -10.82 -26.02
CA SER A 445 -7.94 -12.25 -26.19
C SER A 445 -9.36 -12.49 -26.75
N ARG A 446 -10.36 -11.69 -26.37
CA ARG A 446 -11.74 -11.80 -26.88
C ARG A 446 -11.85 -11.49 -28.38
N SER A 447 -10.98 -10.64 -28.93
CA SER A 447 -10.96 -10.34 -30.37
C SER A 447 -10.62 -11.56 -31.26
N ILE A 448 -10.03 -12.63 -30.68
CA ILE A 448 -9.82 -13.93 -31.36
C ILE A 448 -11.10 -14.76 -31.43
N SER A 449 -11.90 -14.77 -30.37
CA SER A 449 -13.08 -15.65 -30.31
C SER A 449 -14.19 -15.21 -31.26
N SER A 450 -14.29 -13.92 -31.58
CA SER A 450 -15.28 -13.39 -32.53
C SER A 450 -14.90 -13.55 -34.01
N THR A 451 -13.64 -13.85 -34.33
CA THR A 451 -13.18 -14.02 -35.72
C THR A 451 -13.36 -15.45 -36.25
N ASN A 452 -13.69 -16.41 -35.39
CA ASN A 452 -13.91 -17.81 -35.80
C ASN A 452 -15.39 -18.15 -36.11
N THR A 453 -16.34 -17.21 -36.00
CA THR A 453 -17.78 -17.52 -36.17
C THR A 453 -18.49 -16.76 -37.28
N THR A 454 -17.83 -15.87 -38.02
CA THR A 454 -18.41 -15.22 -39.20
C THR A 454 -17.35 -14.98 -40.26
N GLY A 455 -17.56 -15.55 -41.45
CA GLY A 455 -16.62 -15.54 -42.55
C GLY A 455 -16.18 -14.13 -42.99
N ASN A 456 -14.95 -14.08 -43.52
CA ASN A 456 -14.38 -13.07 -44.41
C ASN A 456 -15.20 -11.77 -44.56
N SER A 457 -14.92 -10.78 -43.73
CA SER A 457 -15.08 -9.38 -44.11
C SER A 457 -13.82 -8.60 -43.76
N THR A 458 -12.91 -8.50 -44.73
CA THR A 458 -11.83 -7.52 -44.73
C THR A 458 -12.46 -6.14 -44.83
N THR A 459 -12.71 -5.46 -43.70
CA THR A 459 -13.11 -4.06 -43.68
C THR A 459 -11.90 -3.18 -44.01
N THR A 460 -11.73 -2.90 -45.29
CA THR A 460 -10.85 -1.83 -45.78
C THR A 460 -11.51 -0.48 -45.49
N VAL A 461 -10.98 0.27 -44.51
CA VAL A 461 -11.37 1.68 -44.33
C VAL A 461 -10.78 2.48 -45.48
N ALA A 462 -11.63 2.93 -46.40
CA ALA A 462 -11.24 3.81 -47.50
C ALA A 462 -11.29 5.28 -47.04
N ASP A 463 -10.19 6.00 -47.23
CA ASP A 463 -10.10 7.43 -46.97
C ASP A 463 -10.83 8.21 -48.08
N ARG A 464 -11.77 9.07 -47.69
CA ARG A 464 -12.85 9.58 -48.56
C ARG A 464 -12.40 10.70 -49.52
N SER A 465 -11.11 10.99 -49.59
CA SER A 465 -10.54 12.10 -50.38
C SER A 465 -9.62 11.67 -51.53
N THR A 466 -9.00 10.48 -51.49
CA THR A 466 -7.92 10.15 -52.45
C THR A 466 -7.98 8.75 -53.09
N GLY A 467 -8.93 7.89 -52.72
CA GLY A 467 -9.23 6.65 -53.45
C GLY A 467 -8.08 5.63 -53.58
N LYS A 468 -6.94 5.83 -52.91
CA LYS A 468 -5.83 4.88 -52.86
C LYS A 468 -5.83 4.15 -51.53
N ALA A 469 -5.86 2.82 -51.59
CA ALA A 469 -5.73 1.95 -50.43
C ALA A 469 -4.32 2.10 -49.83
N SER A 470 -4.17 2.87 -48.75
CA SER A 470 -2.98 2.80 -47.93
C SER A 470 -3.03 1.53 -47.10
N LYS A 471 -2.18 0.55 -47.43
CA LYS A 471 -1.78 -0.47 -46.47
C LYS A 471 -1.00 0.22 -45.35
N LEU A 472 -1.72 0.70 -44.33
CA LEU A 472 -1.10 1.00 -43.05
C LEU A 472 -0.62 -0.34 -42.48
N GLU A 473 0.69 -0.59 -42.55
CA GLU A 473 1.37 -1.56 -41.71
C GLU A 473 1.31 -1.11 -40.23
N GLY A 474 0.09 -1.03 -39.69
CA GLY A 474 -0.09 -1.14 -38.25
C GLY A 474 0.21 -2.58 -37.90
N GLU A 475 1.22 -2.81 -37.05
CA GLU A 475 1.51 -4.10 -36.43
C GLU A 475 0.19 -4.79 -36.07
N PHE A 476 -0.26 -5.74 -36.89
CA PHE A 476 -1.34 -6.64 -36.54
C PHE A 476 -0.80 -7.50 -35.39
N GLN A 477 -0.96 -7.02 -34.16
CA GLN A 477 -0.63 -7.76 -32.97
C GLN A 477 -1.56 -8.97 -32.91
N ALA A 478 -1.14 -10.10 -33.48
CA ALA A 478 -1.80 -11.39 -33.33
C ALA A 478 -2.15 -11.60 -31.85
N ALA A 479 -3.42 -11.80 -31.54
CA ALA A 479 -3.86 -11.66 -30.16
C ALA A 479 -3.32 -12.79 -29.25
N ARG A 480 -3.16 -12.47 -27.96
CA ARG A 480 -2.48 -13.31 -26.96
C ARG A 480 -3.50 -14.15 -26.20
N LYS A 481 -3.23 -15.44 -25.99
CA LYS A 481 -4.07 -16.30 -25.12
C LYS A 481 -3.79 -15.95 -23.66
N LEU A 482 -4.84 -15.66 -22.89
CA LEU A 482 -4.75 -15.32 -21.47
C LEU A 482 -5.39 -16.42 -20.63
N ARG A 483 -4.65 -16.97 -19.66
CA ARG A 483 -5.17 -17.85 -18.62
C ARG A 483 -5.01 -17.14 -17.27
N GLU A 484 -6.11 -16.96 -16.55
CA GLU A 484 -6.13 -16.29 -15.24
C GLU A 484 -6.31 -17.33 -14.13
N ILE A 485 -5.47 -17.26 -13.09
CA ILE A 485 -5.53 -18.14 -11.93
C ILE A 485 -5.54 -17.25 -10.67
N THR A 486 -6.35 -17.63 -9.68
CA THR A 486 -6.44 -16.93 -8.40
C THR A 486 -6.11 -17.88 -7.25
N LEU A 487 -5.14 -17.52 -6.38
CA LEU A 487 -4.93 -18.25 -5.12
C LEU A 487 -5.61 -17.51 -3.98
N SER A 488 -6.47 -18.22 -3.26
CA SER A 488 -7.23 -17.70 -2.13
C SER A 488 -6.73 -18.24 -0.79
N GLU A 489 -6.26 -19.48 -0.76
CA GLU A 489 -5.91 -20.21 0.46
C GLU A 489 -4.54 -19.84 1.03
N PRO A 490 -4.46 -19.39 2.30
CA PRO A 490 -3.18 -19.12 2.96
C PRO A 490 -2.36 -20.40 3.17
N ILE A 491 -1.03 -20.25 3.05
CA ILE A 491 -0.08 -21.34 3.35
C ILE A 491 0.51 -21.24 4.76
N ARG A 492 0.41 -20.08 5.41
CA ARG A 492 1.01 -19.79 6.73
C ARG A 492 0.07 -20.13 7.88
N TYR A 493 -1.23 -19.91 7.69
CA TYR A 493 -2.28 -20.07 8.68
C TYR A 493 -3.53 -20.65 7.99
N ALA A 494 -4.53 -21.08 8.77
CA ALA A 494 -5.76 -21.63 8.25
C ALA A 494 -6.64 -20.57 7.54
N LYS A 495 -7.51 -21.03 6.65
CA LYS A 495 -8.52 -20.19 6.00
C LYS A 495 -9.49 -19.63 7.04
N GLY A 496 -9.84 -18.35 6.92
CA GLY A 496 -10.79 -17.70 7.84
C GLY A 496 -10.18 -17.31 9.19
N ASP A 497 -8.88 -17.03 9.23
CA ASP A 497 -8.22 -16.52 10.44
C ASP A 497 -8.82 -15.17 10.88
N SER A 498 -9.28 -15.12 12.13
CA SER A 498 -9.97 -13.95 12.71
C SER A 498 -9.06 -12.72 12.78
N VAL A 499 -7.77 -12.91 13.07
CA VAL A 499 -6.79 -11.81 13.10
C VAL A 499 -6.55 -11.26 11.70
N GLU A 500 -6.52 -12.10 10.66
CA GLU A 500 -6.41 -11.65 9.26
C GLU A 500 -7.64 -10.83 8.86
N LYS A 501 -8.83 -11.36 9.16
CA LYS A 501 -10.11 -10.71 8.84
C LYS A 501 -10.24 -9.36 9.53
N TRP A 502 -9.85 -9.28 10.80
CA TRP A 502 -9.79 -8.03 11.54
C TRP A 502 -8.82 -7.04 10.90
N LEU A 503 -7.59 -7.49 10.57
CA LEU A 503 -6.57 -6.65 9.96
C LEU A 503 -7.02 -6.10 8.60
N ASN A 504 -7.58 -6.95 7.74
CA ASN A 504 -8.09 -6.55 6.43
C ASN A 504 -9.25 -5.55 6.54
N LYS A 505 -10.12 -5.72 7.54
CA LYS A 505 -11.22 -4.79 7.82
C LYS A 505 -10.70 -3.43 8.31
N LEU A 506 -9.80 -3.44 9.29
CA LEU A 506 -9.18 -2.25 9.86
C LEU A 506 -8.42 -1.44 8.79
N LEU A 507 -7.64 -2.11 7.96
CA LEU A 507 -6.84 -1.46 6.91
C LEU A 507 -7.61 -1.27 5.59
N CYS A 508 -8.88 -1.71 5.53
CA CYS A 508 -9.73 -1.67 4.35
C CYS A 508 -9.08 -2.29 3.11
N LEU A 509 -8.32 -3.38 3.27
CA LEU A 509 -7.64 -4.08 2.16
C LEU A 509 -8.61 -4.87 1.28
N ASP A 510 -9.71 -5.36 1.88
CA ASP A 510 -10.78 -6.10 1.20
C ASP A 510 -11.83 -5.19 0.55
N ALA A 511 -11.52 -3.89 0.41
CA ALA A 511 -12.44 -2.88 -0.08
C ALA A 511 -12.86 -3.16 -1.53
N THR A 512 -13.90 -3.97 -1.73
CA THR A 512 -14.49 -4.19 -3.05
C THR A 512 -15.43 -3.06 -3.38
N LEU A 513 -15.17 -2.37 -4.51
CA LEU A 513 -16.24 -1.59 -5.11
C LEU A 513 -17.44 -2.52 -5.26
N PRO A 514 -18.64 -2.12 -4.82
CA PRO A 514 -19.83 -2.89 -5.09
C PRO A 514 -19.86 -3.12 -6.61
N LYS A 515 -19.84 -4.38 -7.05
CA LYS A 515 -20.25 -4.71 -8.41
C LYS A 515 -21.72 -4.33 -8.43
N THR A 516 -22.01 -3.12 -8.86
CA THR A 516 -23.36 -2.61 -8.77
C THR A 516 -24.25 -3.59 -9.51
N LYS A 517 -25.30 -4.07 -8.84
CA LYS A 517 -26.45 -4.70 -9.48
C LYS A 517 -27.23 -3.68 -10.36
N SER A 518 -26.63 -2.53 -10.68
CA SER A 518 -27.17 -1.40 -11.43
C SER A 518 -26.78 -1.42 -12.91
N ASN A 519 -26.61 -2.59 -13.52
CA ASN A 519 -26.67 -2.71 -14.98
C ASN A 519 -28.08 -2.35 -15.54
N ILE A 520 -29.05 -2.00 -14.68
CA ILE A 520 -30.44 -1.70 -15.03
C ILE A 520 -30.80 -0.20 -14.84
N GLN A 521 -30.07 0.54 -14.00
CA GLN A 521 -30.25 1.99 -13.82
C GLN A 521 -28.89 2.65 -14.05
N GLY A 522 -28.73 3.31 -15.20
CA GLY A 522 -27.54 4.11 -15.49
C GLY A 522 -27.34 5.18 -14.41
N CYS A 523 -26.09 5.55 -14.18
CA CYS A 523 -25.75 6.62 -13.25
C CYS A 523 -26.40 7.96 -13.67
N PRO A 524 -26.75 8.83 -12.72
CA PRO A 524 -27.38 10.12 -13.00
C PRO A 524 -26.44 11.07 -13.74
N ASP A 525 -27.02 12.04 -14.44
CA ASP A 525 -26.27 13.09 -15.14
C ASP A 525 -25.36 13.87 -14.17
N PRO A 526 -24.06 14.10 -14.49
CA PRO A 526 -23.12 14.78 -13.59
C PRO A 526 -23.61 16.13 -13.06
N ASN A 527 -24.47 16.85 -13.80
CA ASN A 527 -24.96 18.16 -13.36
C ASN A 527 -25.90 18.09 -12.15
N GLN A 528 -26.54 16.94 -11.92
CA GLN A 528 -27.45 16.74 -10.79
C GLN A 528 -26.71 16.25 -9.53
N CYS A 529 -25.44 15.86 -9.67
CA CYS A 529 -24.64 15.39 -8.55
C CYS A 529 -24.19 16.56 -7.66
N GLU A 530 -24.20 16.33 -6.36
CA GLU A 530 -23.71 17.29 -5.36
C GLU A 530 -22.41 16.80 -4.74
N LEU A 531 -21.53 17.75 -4.44
CA LEU A 531 -20.30 17.50 -3.69
C LEU A 531 -20.62 17.74 -2.21
N LEU A 532 -20.24 16.80 -1.34
CA LEU A 532 -20.43 16.85 0.11
C LEU A 532 -19.08 16.85 0.83
N ALA A 533 -18.98 17.59 1.93
CA ALA A 533 -17.81 17.56 2.80
C ALA A 533 -17.98 16.44 3.84
N VAL A 534 -16.96 15.61 4.01
CA VAL A 534 -17.01 14.50 4.97
C VAL A 534 -16.40 14.91 6.29
N ASN A 535 -17.13 14.72 7.38
CA ASN A 535 -16.58 14.90 8.72
C ASN A 535 -15.71 13.67 9.09
N ARG A 536 -14.42 13.93 9.28
CA ARG A 536 -13.41 12.90 9.53
C ARG A 536 -13.54 12.28 10.92
N ASP A 537 -13.94 13.07 11.92
CA ASP A 537 -14.09 12.56 13.29
C ASP A 537 -15.15 11.46 13.35
N THR A 538 -16.28 11.66 12.67
CA THR A 538 -17.39 10.70 12.57
C THR A 538 -17.09 9.56 11.59
N LEU A 539 -16.30 9.82 10.55
CA LEU A 539 -15.90 8.79 9.60
C LEU A 539 -15.04 7.72 10.29
N PHE A 540 -14.13 8.14 11.17
CA PHE A 540 -13.18 7.25 11.85
C PHE A 540 -13.66 6.74 13.22
N SER A 541 -14.90 7.04 13.64
CA SER A 541 -15.48 6.60 14.94
C SER A 541 -15.83 5.10 15.04
N TYR A 542 -15.52 4.31 14.01
CA TYR A 542 -15.72 2.85 13.94
C TYR A 542 -17.17 2.35 14.14
N HIS A 543 -18.14 3.17 13.71
CA HIS A 543 -19.55 2.79 13.60
C HIS A 543 -19.77 1.88 12.35
N PRO A 544 -20.68 0.88 12.37
CA PRO A 544 -20.88 -0.02 11.23
C PRO A 544 -21.19 0.70 9.90
N VAL A 545 -21.98 1.77 9.96
CA VAL A 545 -22.35 2.58 8.78
C VAL A 545 -21.18 3.41 8.27
N SER A 546 -20.40 4.05 9.16
CA SER A 546 -19.22 4.83 8.75
C SER A 546 -18.11 3.93 8.25
N GLU A 547 -17.94 2.74 8.82
CA GLU A 547 -16.98 1.74 8.35
C GLU A 547 -17.34 1.21 6.96
N ALA A 548 -18.63 0.96 6.67
CA ALA A 548 -19.07 0.56 5.33
C ALA A 548 -18.81 1.67 4.30
N PHE A 549 -19.07 2.93 4.67
CA PHE A 549 -18.77 4.08 3.81
C PHE A 549 -17.26 4.29 3.60
N LEU A 550 -16.46 4.16 4.66
CA LEU A 550 -15.00 4.23 4.61
C LEU A 550 -14.43 3.14 3.70
N GLN A 551 -14.96 1.92 3.77
CA GLN A 551 -14.58 0.83 2.87
C GLN A 551 -14.88 1.16 1.41
N GLN A 552 -16.06 1.72 1.10
CA GLN A 552 -16.37 2.15 -0.27
C GLN A 552 -15.44 3.27 -0.75
N MET A 553 -15.17 4.26 0.11
CA MET A 553 -14.26 5.37 -0.21
C MET A 553 -12.83 4.86 -0.48
N VAL A 554 -12.29 3.99 0.37
CA VAL A 554 -10.96 3.39 0.19
C VAL A 554 -10.95 2.44 -1.01
N ALA A 555 -12.01 1.70 -1.28
CA ALA A 555 -12.14 0.87 -2.49
C ALA A 555 -11.92 1.71 -3.75
N LEU A 556 -12.55 2.89 -3.78
CA LEU A 556 -12.48 3.82 -4.89
C LEU A 556 -11.09 4.44 -5.05
N TYR A 557 -10.42 4.80 -3.94
CA TYR A 557 -9.01 5.21 -3.96
C TYR A 557 -8.11 4.10 -4.52
N VAL A 558 -8.29 2.86 -4.04
CA VAL A 558 -7.48 1.71 -4.46
C VAL A 558 -7.70 1.38 -5.94
N ALA A 559 -8.92 1.52 -6.44
CA ALA A 559 -9.24 1.27 -7.84
C ALA A 559 -8.69 2.34 -8.79
N SER A 560 -8.66 3.61 -8.36
CA SER A 560 -8.27 4.74 -9.21
C SER A 560 -6.75 4.91 -9.32
N HIS A 561 -6.03 4.74 -8.21
CA HIS A 561 -4.60 4.99 -8.13
C HIS A 561 -3.76 3.75 -8.43
N TYR A 562 -2.62 3.96 -9.08
CA TYR A 562 -1.71 2.87 -9.45
C TYR A 562 -1.13 2.17 -8.22
N LYS A 563 -0.69 2.95 -7.23
CA LYS A 563 -0.10 2.47 -5.98
C LYS A 563 -0.72 3.17 -4.80
N ASN A 564 -1.11 2.40 -3.79
CA ASN A 564 -1.60 2.89 -2.52
C ASN A 564 -0.83 2.22 -1.38
N SER A 565 -0.63 2.94 -0.29
CA SER A 565 -0.08 2.39 0.96
C SER A 565 -1.16 2.43 2.04
N PRO A 566 -1.27 1.43 2.93
CA PRO A 566 -2.12 1.52 4.11
C PRO A 566 -1.81 2.73 5.00
N ASP A 567 -0.57 3.24 4.94
CA ASP A 567 -0.17 4.46 5.65
C ASP A 567 -0.97 5.69 5.20
N ASP A 568 -1.51 5.67 3.97
CA ASP A 568 -2.36 6.74 3.44
C ASP A 568 -3.63 6.91 4.28
N LEU A 569 -4.16 5.82 4.86
CA LEU A 569 -5.33 5.86 5.72
C LEU A 569 -5.05 6.64 7.01
N GLN A 570 -3.86 6.45 7.58
CA GLN A 570 -3.41 7.20 8.75
C GLN A 570 -3.13 8.67 8.40
N LEU A 571 -2.56 8.93 7.22
CA LEU A 571 -2.39 10.30 6.72
C LEU A 571 -3.74 11.00 6.58
N MET A 572 -4.73 10.33 5.99
CA MET A 572 -6.09 10.88 5.82
C MET A 572 -6.81 11.12 7.14
N SER A 573 -6.57 10.28 8.14
CA SER A 573 -7.21 10.41 9.45
C SER A 573 -6.58 11.49 10.31
N ASP A 574 -5.25 11.49 10.45
CA ASP A 574 -4.60 12.23 11.53
C ASP A 574 -4.17 13.64 11.09
N ALA A 575 -3.78 13.82 9.84
CA ALA A 575 -3.18 15.07 9.38
C ALA A 575 -4.23 16.22 9.32
N PRO A 576 -4.05 17.30 10.09
CA PRO A 576 -5.10 18.31 10.29
C PRO A 576 -5.46 19.06 9.01
N ALA A 577 -4.45 19.36 8.18
CA ALA A 577 -4.59 20.10 6.93
C ALA A 577 -5.41 19.38 5.85
N HIS A 578 -5.67 18.08 6.00
CA HIS A 578 -6.41 17.32 4.99
C HIS A 578 -7.92 17.51 5.09
N GLN A 579 -8.58 17.66 3.95
CA GLN A 579 -10.03 17.71 3.81
C GLN A 579 -10.49 16.68 2.78
N LEU A 580 -11.65 16.08 3.01
CA LEU A 580 -12.23 15.05 2.16
C LEU A 580 -13.57 15.52 1.61
N PHE A 581 -13.72 15.40 0.29
CA PHE A 581 -14.95 15.72 -0.43
C PHE A 581 -15.40 14.50 -1.24
N VAL A 582 -16.71 14.25 -1.27
CA VAL A 582 -17.30 13.11 -1.97
C VAL A 582 -18.42 13.61 -2.87
N LEU A 583 -18.40 13.21 -4.14
CA LEU A 583 -19.48 13.44 -5.08
C LEU A 583 -20.48 12.30 -4.99
N VAL A 584 -21.73 12.64 -4.71
CA VAL A 584 -22.83 11.69 -4.54
C VAL A 584 -23.94 11.95 -5.57
N PRO A 585 -24.73 10.92 -5.93
CA PRO A 585 -25.93 11.11 -6.75
C PRO A 585 -26.99 11.97 -6.02
N PRO A 586 -27.91 12.64 -6.74
CA PRO A 586 -28.98 13.43 -6.15
C PRO A 586 -29.96 12.59 -5.29
N ASN A 587 -30.66 13.26 -4.36
CA ASN A 587 -31.75 12.71 -3.52
C ASN A 587 -31.33 11.65 -2.47
N VAL A 588 -30.19 11.85 -1.82
CA VAL A 588 -29.72 10.95 -0.75
C VAL A 588 -30.62 11.03 0.50
N GLU A 589 -31.12 12.22 0.83
CA GLU A 589 -31.83 12.47 2.11
C GLU A 589 -33.20 11.78 2.21
N SER A 590 -33.90 11.57 1.09
CA SER A 590 -35.26 11.02 1.09
C SER A 590 -35.31 9.49 1.18
N THR A 591 -34.19 8.80 0.98
CA THR A 591 -34.17 7.32 0.89
C THR A 591 -33.67 6.61 2.14
N GLY A 592 -33.04 7.33 3.08
CA GLY A 592 -32.45 6.73 4.29
C GLY A 592 -31.36 5.69 4.01
N LYS A 593 -30.89 5.58 2.75
CA LYS A 593 -29.84 4.66 2.32
C LYS A 593 -28.51 5.39 2.26
N LEU A 594 -27.44 4.65 2.56
CA LEU A 594 -26.08 5.17 2.43
C LEU A 594 -25.81 5.57 0.96
N PRO A 595 -25.36 6.80 0.67
CA PRO A 595 -25.00 7.19 -0.68
C PRO A 595 -23.75 6.43 -1.13
N GLU A 596 -23.75 5.98 -2.39
CA GLU A 596 -22.56 5.41 -3.02
C GLU A 596 -21.64 6.56 -3.49
N PRO A 597 -20.35 6.57 -3.09
CA PRO A 597 -19.41 7.59 -3.53
C PRO A 597 -19.03 7.38 -5.01
N LEU A 598 -19.37 8.34 -5.88
CA LEU A 598 -19.04 8.29 -7.31
C LEU A 598 -17.63 8.80 -7.60
N CYS A 599 -17.24 9.88 -6.92
CA CYS A 599 -15.92 10.49 -7.00
C CYS A 599 -15.50 10.97 -5.61
N VAL A 600 -14.22 10.84 -5.26
CA VAL A 600 -13.68 11.32 -3.98
C VAL A 600 -12.47 12.20 -4.27
N ILE A 601 -12.41 13.35 -3.60
CA ILE A 601 -11.29 14.29 -3.67
C ILE A 601 -10.68 14.44 -2.28
N GLN A 602 -9.36 14.27 -2.22
CA GLN A 602 -8.55 14.59 -1.04
C GLN A 602 -7.77 15.88 -1.30
N VAL A 603 -8.02 16.89 -0.48
CA VAL A 603 -7.30 18.16 -0.49
C VAL A 603 -6.44 18.28 0.75
N SER A 604 -5.30 18.95 0.65
CA SER A 604 -4.44 19.34 1.76
C SER A 604 -4.26 20.85 1.69
N LEU A 605 -4.56 21.56 2.77
CA LEU A 605 -4.24 22.98 2.91
C LEU A 605 -2.72 23.12 3.12
N GLU A 606 -2.07 24.00 2.35
CA GLU A 606 -0.63 24.25 2.40
C GLU A 606 -0.37 25.76 2.38
N GLY A 607 0.73 26.23 2.98
CA GLY A 607 1.15 27.63 2.90
C GLY A 607 1.05 28.40 4.22
N LYS A 608 0.99 29.74 4.13
CA LYS A 608 1.15 30.67 5.28
C LYS A 608 2.44 30.42 6.08
N ILE A 609 3.52 30.12 5.38
CA ILE A 609 4.83 29.83 6.00
C ILE A 609 5.53 31.15 6.30
N SER A 610 6.09 31.29 7.50
CA SER A 610 6.84 32.49 7.85
C SER A 610 8.13 32.61 7.04
N ARG A 611 8.45 33.82 6.57
CA ARG A 611 9.67 34.13 5.79
C ARG A 611 10.96 33.65 6.49
N GLN A 612 11.03 33.81 7.81
CA GLN A 612 12.17 33.37 8.62
C GLN A 612 12.33 31.84 8.63
N SER A 613 11.23 31.10 8.66
CA SER A 613 11.22 29.63 8.60
C SER A 613 11.76 29.14 7.26
N VAL A 614 11.34 29.76 6.15
CA VAL A 614 11.81 29.45 4.78
C VAL A 614 13.33 29.65 4.67
N LEU A 615 13.85 30.81 5.10
CA LEU A 615 15.28 31.11 5.08
C LEU A 615 16.12 30.15 5.94
N ASN A 616 15.64 29.85 7.16
CA ASN A 616 16.31 28.93 8.07
C ASN A 616 16.34 27.49 7.54
N SER A 617 15.27 27.04 6.87
CA SER A 617 15.20 25.70 6.30
C SER A 617 15.99 25.58 4.99
N LEU A 618 15.97 26.61 4.14
CA LEU A 618 16.75 26.65 2.88
C LEU A 618 18.25 26.62 3.18
N SER A 619 18.72 27.41 4.16
CA SER A 619 20.12 27.40 4.59
C SER A 619 20.56 26.07 5.20
N ARG A 620 19.66 25.34 5.86
CA ARG A 620 19.92 23.99 6.40
C ARG A 620 19.74 22.86 5.38
N GLY A 621 19.21 23.15 4.19
CA GLY A 621 18.87 22.15 3.18
C GLY A 621 17.83 21.13 3.64
N GLN A 622 17.07 21.43 4.71
CA GLN A 622 16.07 20.53 5.26
C GLN A 622 14.70 20.84 4.66
N ARG A 623 14.02 19.80 4.14
CA ARG A 623 12.65 19.91 3.66
C ARG A 623 11.69 19.62 4.81
N PRO A 624 10.96 20.62 5.35
CA PRO A 624 9.88 20.33 6.29
C PRO A 624 8.86 19.41 5.62
N SER A 625 8.30 18.49 6.40
CA SER A 625 7.29 17.52 5.92
C SER A 625 5.90 18.16 6.04
N GLY A 626 5.06 18.04 5.00
CA GLY A 626 3.72 18.61 4.97
C GLY A 626 3.50 19.47 3.72
N ASP A 627 4.23 20.59 3.63
CA ASP A 627 4.07 21.63 2.59
C ASP A 627 4.97 21.36 1.36
N LEU A 628 4.47 20.62 0.38
CA LEU A 628 5.29 20.25 -0.78
C LEU A 628 5.40 21.39 -1.80
N ILE A 629 4.28 22.04 -2.14
CA ILE A 629 4.24 23.02 -3.23
C ILE A 629 5.00 24.29 -2.85
N PRO A 630 4.75 24.93 -1.68
CA PRO A 630 5.51 26.10 -1.25
C PRO A 630 7.00 25.85 -1.25
N TRP A 631 7.43 24.73 -0.66
CA TRP A 631 8.85 24.37 -0.59
C TRP A 631 9.48 24.16 -1.97
N LEU A 632 8.78 23.46 -2.87
CA LEU A 632 9.30 23.19 -4.21
C LEU A 632 9.43 24.47 -5.04
N VAL A 633 8.44 25.35 -4.97
CA VAL A 633 8.45 26.63 -5.70
C VAL A 633 9.53 27.54 -5.13
N SER A 634 9.59 27.73 -3.81
CA SER A 634 10.65 28.52 -3.16
C SER A 634 12.05 27.95 -3.41
N GLN A 635 12.22 26.62 -3.51
CA GLN A 635 13.51 26.04 -3.86
C GLN A 635 13.93 26.30 -5.33
N GLN A 636 12.98 26.29 -6.27
CA GLN A 636 13.26 26.37 -7.72
C GLN A 636 13.30 27.79 -8.28
N PHE A 637 12.50 28.68 -7.71
CA PHE A 637 12.38 30.08 -8.11
C PHE A 637 13.03 31.04 -7.10
N GLN A 638 13.42 30.54 -5.92
CA GLN A 638 13.97 31.36 -4.82
C GLN A 638 13.03 32.50 -4.42
N ASP A 639 11.72 32.26 -4.58
CA ASP A 639 10.68 33.21 -4.23
C ASP A 639 10.19 32.94 -2.79
N GLU A 640 10.28 33.97 -1.97
CA GLU A 640 9.82 33.95 -0.57
C GLU A 640 8.35 34.36 -0.45
N ASP A 641 7.85 35.15 -1.40
CA ASP A 641 6.50 35.69 -1.36
C ASP A 641 5.48 34.57 -1.59
N PHE A 642 5.78 33.65 -2.52
CA PHE A 642 4.94 32.47 -2.76
C PHE A 642 4.75 31.57 -1.52
N ALA A 643 5.75 31.50 -0.62
CA ALA A 643 5.64 30.69 0.60
C ALA A 643 4.65 31.28 1.62
N SER A 644 4.44 32.60 1.56
CA SER A 644 3.49 33.31 2.42
C SER A 644 2.03 33.11 1.97
N LEU A 645 1.81 32.80 0.69
CA LEU A 645 0.49 32.55 0.12
C LEU A 645 -0.17 31.32 0.75
N SER A 646 -1.50 31.36 0.80
CA SER A 646 -2.36 30.28 1.28
C SER A 646 -2.84 29.46 0.09
N GLY A 647 -2.65 28.16 0.09
CA GLY A 647 -3.03 27.30 -1.04
C GLY A 647 -3.68 26.00 -0.62
N ALA A 648 -4.37 25.38 -1.56
CA ALA A 648 -4.83 24.01 -1.43
C ALA A 648 -4.10 23.13 -2.44
N ARG A 649 -3.65 21.96 -2.01
CA ARG A 649 -3.13 20.91 -2.88
C ARG A 649 -4.16 19.79 -3.01
N VAL A 650 -4.63 19.52 -4.22
CA VAL A 650 -5.36 18.28 -4.50
C VAL A 650 -4.35 17.13 -4.49
N VAL A 651 -4.39 16.33 -3.42
CA VAL A 651 -3.49 15.20 -3.22
C VAL A 651 -3.93 14.02 -4.07
N ARG A 652 -5.23 13.74 -4.08
CA ARG A 652 -5.84 12.62 -4.81
C ARG A 652 -7.21 12.98 -5.35
N ILE A 653 -7.49 12.47 -6.54
CA ILE A 653 -8.82 12.43 -7.14
C ILE A 653 -9.08 11.00 -7.59
N ALA A 654 -10.15 10.41 -7.09
CA ALA A 654 -10.52 9.03 -7.33
C ALA A 654 -11.91 8.98 -7.95
N THR A 655 -11.99 8.53 -9.20
CA THR A 655 -13.23 8.34 -9.97
C THR A 655 -13.40 6.87 -10.29
N ASN A 656 -14.63 6.36 -10.26
CA ASN A 656 -14.85 4.95 -10.54
C ASN A 656 -14.34 4.60 -11.97
N PRO A 657 -13.46 3.59 -12.13
CA PRO A 657 -12.92 3.18 -13.43
C PRO A 657 -13.98 2.87 -14.50
N GLU A 658 -15.19 2.48 -14.10
CA GLU A 658 -16.29 2.18 -15.02
C GLU A 658 -16.96 3.44 -15.60
N TYR A 659 -16.88 4.58 -14.89
CA TYR A 659 -17.58 5.82 -15.24
C TYR A 659 -16.64 6.99 -15.59
N VAL A 660 -15.36 6.72 -15.86
CA VAL A 660 -14.34 7.75 -16.15
C VAL A 660 -14.72 8.62 -17.35
N SER A 661 -15.40 8.04 -18.35
CA SER A 661 -15.80 8.74 -19.58
C SER A 661 -16.94 9.76 -19.40
N MET A 662 -17.68 9.72 -18.28
CA MET A 662 -18.83 10.61 -18.02
C MET A 662 -18.43 11.98 -17.45
N GLY A 663 -17.18 12.16 -17.00
CA GLY A 663 -16.69 13.47 -16.55
C GLY A 663 -17.00 13.84 -15.10
N TYR A 664 -17.38 12.90 -14.24
CA TYR A 664 -17.62 13.15 -12.80
C TYR A 664 -16.44 13.83 -12.09
N GLY A 665 -15.20 13.49 -12.46
CA GLY A 665 -14.02 14.13 -11.90
C GLY A 665 -13.89 15.61 -12.27
N THR A 666 -14.29 15.98 -13.49
CA THR A 666 -14.29 17.39 -13.93
C THR A 666 -15.35 18.18 -13.16
N LYS A 667 -16.55 17.63 -13.02
CA LYS A 667 -17.62 18.25 -12.24
C LYS A 667 -17.25 18.42 -10.76
N ALA A 668 -16.64 17.41 -10.16
CA ALA A 668 -16.21 17.47 -8.78
C ALA A 668 -15.13 18.55 -8.55
N LEU A 669 -14.23 18.77 -9.52
CA LEU A 669 -13.27 19.88 -9.46
C LEU A 669 -13.93 21.24 -9.64
N GLU A 670 -14.90 21.37 -10.56
CA GLU A 670 -15.65 22.63 -10.75
C GLU A 670 -16.37 23.03 -9.47
N LEU A 671 -17.13 22.10 -8.86
CA LEU A 671 -17.84 22.35 -7.59
C LEU A 671 -16.88 22.69 -6.44
N LEU A 672 -15.69 22.08 -6.43
CA LEU A 672 -14.66 22.37 -5.43
C LEU A 672 -14.04 23.76 -5.62
N MET A 673 -13.85 24.18 -6.88
CA MET A 673 -13.37 25.53 -7.20
C MET A 673 -14.43 26.56 -6.81
N ASP A 674 -15.69 26.33 -7.19
CA ASP A 674 -16.82 27.20 -6.84
C ASP A 674 -16.97 27.35 -5.30
N PHE A 675 -16.65 26.29 -4.55
CA PHE A 675 -16.60 26.30 -3.08
C PHE A 675 -15.51 27.21 -2.53
N TYR A 676 -14.26 27.06 -2.98
CA TYR A 676 -13.16 27.88 -2.50
C TYR A 676 -13.18 29.32 -3.03
N GLU A 677 -13.84 29.58 -4.17
CA GLU A 677 -14.10 30.92 -4.70
C GLU A 677 -15.28 31.62 -4.00
N GLY A 678 -15.97 30.96 -3.07
CA GLY A 678 -17.03 31.57 -2.26
C GLY A 678 -18.37 31.72 -2.98
N ARG A 679 -18.57 31.11 -4.15
CA ARG A 679 -19.82 31.23 -4.93
C ARG A 679 -21.05 30.60 -4.26
N PHE A 680 -20.84 29.74 -3.25
CA PHE A 680 -21.90 29.10 -2.46
C PHE A 680 -22.25 29.83 -1.15
N ALA A 681 -21.56 30.91 -0.79
CA ALA A 681 -21.84 31.65 0.43
C ALA A 681 -23.21 32.36 0.32
N SER A 682 -24.15 31.99 1.19
CA SER A 682 -25.42 32.70 1.32
C SER A 682 -25.21 34.09 1.89
N ILE A 683 -25.72 35.12 1.20
CA ILE A 683 -25.75 36.54 1.62
C ILE A 683 -26.87 36.74 2.66
N SER A 684 -26.90 35.92 3.71
CA SER A 684 -27.80 36.12 4.85
C SER A 684 -26.96 36.53 6.05
N GLU A 685 -26.98 37.84 6.33
CA GLU A 685 -26.46 38.49 7.54
C GLU A 685 -27.39 38.20 8.74
N ASP A 686 -27.49 36.94 9.16
CA ASP A 686 -27.99 36.63 10.49
C ASP A 686 -26.81 36.13 11.34
N ASP A 687 -26.40 37.01 12.25
CA ASP A 687 -25.36 36.88 13.25
C ASP A 687 -25.60 35.70 14.22
N ASP A 688 -24.52 35.24 14.87
CA ASP A 688 -24.41 34.16 15.88
C ASP A 688 -24.08 32.72 15.42
N GLN A 689 -23.18 32.54 14.45
CA GLN A 689 -22.64 31.20 14.10
C GLN A 689 -21.23 30.88 14.61
N GLN A 690 -20.57 31.76 15.38
CA GLN A 690 -19.34 31.35 16.10
C GLN A 690 -19.62 30.20 17.09
N GLY A 691 -20.85 30.11 17.64
CA GLY A 691 -21.30 28.96 18.43
C GLY A 691 -21.52 27.67 17.63
N ALA A 692 -21.79 27.74 16.32
CA ALA A 692 -22.06 26.57 15.48
C ALA A 692 -20.77 25.83 15.06
N GLU A 693 -19.68 26.56 14.81
CA GLU A 693 -18.35 25.94 14.58
C GLU A 693 -17.78 25.28 15.84
N GLU A 694 -18.12 25.79 17.03
CA GLU A 694 -17.80 25.13 18.30
C GLU A 694 -18.68 23.90 18.56
N GLN A 695 -19.96 23.93 18.16
CA GLN A 695 -20.87 22.77 18.25
C GLN A 695 -20.51 21.61 17.29
N LEU A 696 -19.81 21.89 16.19
CA LEU A 696 -19.37 20.89 15.21
C LEU A 696 -18.06 20.16 15.60
N LYS A 697 -17.33 20.67 16.61
CA LYS A 697 -16.12 20.02 17.13
C LYS A 697 -16.49 19.04 18.24
N MET A 698 -16.07 17.78 18.11
CA MET A 698 -16.30 16.78 19.16
C MET A 698 -15.73 17.24 20.51
N HIS A 699 -16.51 17.11 21.59
CA HIS A 699 -16.04 17.34 22.96
C HIS A 699 -14.88 16.38 23.27
N ARG A 700 -13.71 16.95 23.59
CA ARG A 700 -12.50 16.19 23.93
C ARG A 700 -12.63 15.67 25.35
N VAL A 701 -12.36 14.38 25.57
CA VAL A 701 -12.22 13.84 26.93
C VAL A 701 -11.03 14.53 27.58
N SER A 702 -11.28 15.30 28.64
CA SER A 702 -10.24 16.09 29.29
C SER A 702 -9.28 15.21 30.09
N ASN A 703 -8.01 15.63 30.23
CA ASN A 703 -7.02 14.90 31.03
C ASN A 703 -7.45 14.71 32.50
N ALA A 704 -8.37 15.55 33.00
CA ALA A 704 -8.94 15.46 34.35
C ALA A 704 -10.03 14.37 34.49
N GLU A 705 -10.72 14.00 33.40
CA GLU A 705 -11.64 12.86 33.36
C GLU A 705 -10.89 11.54 33.22
N LEU A 706 -9.78 11.55 32.47
CA LEU A 706 -8.91 10.38 32.24
C LEU A 706 -8.15 9.91 33.49
N SER A 707 -7.91 10.80 34.46
CA SER A 707 -7.19 10.45 35.70
C SER A 707 -8.08 9.76 36.75
N LYS A 708 -9.40 9.83 36.62
CA LYS A 708 -10.37 9.21 37.54
C LYS A 708 -10.81 7.81 37.12
N ALA A 709 -10.44 7.36 35.92
CA ALA A 709 -10.88 6.11 35.35
C ALA A 709 -9.89 4.97 35.66
N SER A 710 -10.38 3.72 35.72
CA SER A 710 -9.62 2.53 36.09
C SER A 710 -9.73 1.44 35.02
N LEU A 711 -8.59 0.84 34.63
CA LEU A 711 -8.50 -0.16 33.56
C LEU A 711 -9.46 -1.35 33.73
N GLN A 712 -9.76 -1.75 34.97
CA GLN A 712 -10.56 -2.95 35.27
C GLN A 712 -12.07 -2.75 35.12
N SER A 713 -12.57 -1.51 35.15
CA SER A 713 -14.00 -1.18 35.05
C SER A 713 -14.38 -0.47 33.75
N GLU A 714 -13.41 -0.09 32.92
CA GLU A 714 -13.64 0.60 31.66
C GLU A 714 -14.23 -0.33 30.59
N VAL A 715 -15.46 -0.02 30.15
CA VAL A 715 -16.05 -0.59 28.93
C VAL A 715 -16.02 0.49 27.86
N ILE A 716 -15.26 0.25 26.79
CA ILE A 716 -15.14 1.18 25.66
C ILE A 716 -16.19 0.77 24.62
N THR A 717 -17.26 1.55 24.52
CA THR A 717 -18.28 1.43 23.47
C THR A 717 -18.13 2.55 22.44
N VAL A 718 -18.70 2.33 21.25
CA VAL A 718 -18.89 3.40 20.27
C VAL A 718 -19.74 4.50 20.93
N ARG A 719 -19.37 5.76 20.72
CA ARG A 719 -20.09 6.91 21.30
C ARG A 719 -21.52 6.98 20.75
N ASP A 720 -22.46 7.48 21.55
CA ASP A 720 -23.87 7.60 21.18
C ASP A 720 -24.07 8.55 19.98
N GLN A 721 -25.00 8.17 19.09
CA GLN A 721 -25.27 8.89 17.84
C GLN A 721 -25.76 10.33 18.06
N SER A 722 -26.40 10.62 19.19
CA SER A 722 -26.92 11.95 19.52
C SER A 722 -25.85 12.98 19.87
N GLN A 723 -24.65 12.52 20.27
CA GLN A 723 -23.52 13.39 20.61
C GLN A 723 -22.54 13.56 19.46
N MET A 724 -22.72 12.84 18.35
CA MET A 724 -21.83 12.89 17.19
C MET A 724 -22.36 13.89 16.16
N PRO A 725 -21.47 14.70 15.54
CA PRO A 725 -21.88 15.50 14.39
C PRO A 725 -22.31 14.59 13.22
N PRO A 726 -23.03 15.12 12.21
CA PRO A 726 -23.39 14.35 11.03
C PRO A 726 -22.14 13.95 10.22
N LEU A 727 -22.20 12.77 9.58
CA LEU A 727 -21.11 12.25 8.74
C LEU A 727 -20.82 13.15 7.52
N PHE A 728 -21.87 13.77 6.99
CA PHE A 728 -21.83 14.65 5.84
C PHE A 728 -22.24 16.06 6.27
N ALA A 729 -21.51 17.05 5.77
CA ALA A 729 -21.90 18.45 5.84
C ALA A 729 -22.12 18.96 4.40
N LYS A 730 -23.20 19.72 4.20
CA LYS A 730 -23.45 20.34 2.90
C LYS A 730 -22.43 21.45 2.68
N LEU A 731 -21.96 21.60 1.43
CA LEU A 731 -20.98 22.64 1.09
C LEU A 731 -21.50 24.06 1.38
N ARG A 732 -22.82 24.26 1.33
CA ARG A 732 -23.45 25.56 1.63
C ARG A 732 -23.38 25.95 3.11
N GLU A 733 -23.30 24.96 4.00
CA GLU A 733 -23.30 25.18 5.45
C GLU A 733 -21.89 25.44 5.99
N LYS A 734 -20.86 25.12 5.20
CA LYS A 734 -19.46 25.25 5.61
C LYS A 734 -18.84 26.49 4.98
N ARG A 735 -18.25 27.37 5.80
CA ARG A 735 -17.44 28.48 5.29
C ARG A 735 -16.06 27.97 4.82
N PRO A 736 -15.62 28.28 3.58
CA PRO A 736 -14.28 27.94 3.12
C PRO A 736 -13.23 28.84 3.78
N GLU A 737 -12.01 28.34 3.93
CA GLU A 737 -10.85 29.18 4.25
C GLU A 737 -10.45 30.00 3.02
N THR A 738 -9.87 31.18 3.22
CA THR A 738 -9.35 32.01 2.13
C THR A 738 -8.10 31.37 1.52
N LEU A 739 -8.16 31.12 0.21
CA LEU A 739 -7.13 30.47 -0.57
C LEU A 739 -6.78 31.27 -1.82
N ASP A 740 -5.49 31.34 -2.13
CA ASP A 740 -4.95 32.08 -3.27
C ASP A 740 -4.78 31.17 -4.50
N TYR A 741 -4.43 29.90 -4.29
CA TYR A 741 -4.20 28.95 -5.37
C TYR A 741 -4.66 27.53 -5.06
N LEU A 742 -4.93 26.79 -6.13
CA LEU A 742 -5.15 25.35 -6.13
C LEU A 742 -4.01 24.67 -6.92
N GLY A 743 -3.31 23.74 -6.29
CA GLY A 743 -2.19 23.02 -6.87
C GLY A 743 -2.42 21.52 -6.93
N VAL A 744 -1.72 20.85 -7.85
CA VAL A 744 -1.76 19.39 -8.00
C VAL A 744 -0.36 18.84 -8.22
N SER A 745 -0.11 17.64 -7.71
CA SER A 745 1.15 16.91 -7.90
C SER A 745 0.86 15.48 -8.33
N TYR A 746 1.31 15.08 -9.51
CA TYR A 746 1.00 13.75 -10.07
C TYR A 746 2.12 13.23 -10.98
N GLY A 747 2.14 11.92 -11.23
CA GLY A 747 3.00 11.31 -12.25
C GLY A 747 2.51 11.63 -13.65
N LEU A 748 3.37 12.21 -14.49
CA LEU A 748 3.00 12.71 -15.80
C LEU A 748 2.58 11.58 -16.75
N THR A 749 1.28 11.48 -16.99
CA THR A 749 0.69 10.63 -18.03
C THR A 749 -0.14 11.49 -19.00
N PRO A 750 -0.25 11.11 -20.29
CA PRO A 750 -1.02 11.88 -21.27
C PRO A 750 -2.49 12.07 -20.89
N GLU A 751 -3.09 11.06 -20.26
CA GLU A 751 -4.50 11.05 -19.84
C GLU A 751 -4.74 12.06 -18.71
N LEU A 752 -3.94 11.99 -17.63
CA LEU A 752 -4.05 12.91 -16.51
C LEU A 752 -3.69 14.34 -16.94
N HIS A 753 -2.67 14.51 -17.77
CA HIS A 753 -2.30 15.84 -18.24
C HIS A 753 -3.41 16.49 -19.07
N ARG A 754 -4.10 15.72 -19.93
CA ARG A 754 -5.28 16.22 -20.65
C ARG A 754 -6.42 16.60 -19.71
N PHE A 755 -6.65 15.82 -18.65
CA PHE A 755 -7.64 16.13 -17.63
C PHE A 755 -7.36 17.49 -16.95
N TRP A 756 -6.14 17.70 -16.45
CA TRP A 756 -5.76 18.97 -15.81
C TRP A 756 -5.73 20.16 -16.78
N LYS A 757 -5.34 19.94 -18.04
CA LYS A 757 -5.37 20.96 -19.10
C LYS A 757 -6.80 21.45 -19.39
N ARG A 758 -7.80 20.57 -19.31
CA ARG A 758 -9.23 20.94 -19.46
C ARG A 758 -9.70 21.81 -18.30
N SER A 759 -9.23 21.52 -17.08
CA SER A 759 -9.53 22.30 -15.87
C SER A 759 -8.67 23.57 -15.70
N SER A 760 -8.00 24.02 -16.77
CA SER A 760 -7.22 25.28 -16.81
C SER A 760 -6.06 25.36 -15.81
N PHE A 761 -5.42 24.24 -15.46
CA PHE A 761 -4.18 24.25 -14.69
C PHE A 761 -2.96 24.54 -15.59
N ALA A 762 -1.99 25.28 -15.06
CA ALA A 762 -0.72 25.58 -15.72
C ALA A 762 0.44 24.80 -15.08
N PRO A 763 1.33 24.17 -15.86
CA PRO A 763 2.49 23.48 -15.33
C PRO A 763 3.56 24.47 -14.86
N VAL A 764 4.12 24.22 -13.67
CA VAL A 764 5.14 25.09 -13.05
C VAL A 764 6.46 24.33 -12.85
N TYR A 765 6.40 23.03 -12.58
CA TYR A 765 7.59 22.23 -12.36
C TYR A 765 7.41 20.79 -12.85
N LEU A 766 8.46 20.26 -13.47
CA LEU A 766 8.56 18.86 -13.86
C LEU A 766 9.89 18.28 -13.37
N ARG A 767 9.84 17.21 -12.58
CA ARG A 767 11.03 16.55 -12.05
C ARG A 767 11.78 15.81 -13.16
N GLN A 768 13.09 16.05 -13.27
CA GLN A 768 13.93 15.38 -14.29
C GLN A 768 14.15 13.89 -14.02
N THR A 769 14.31 13.50 -12.75
CA THR A 769 14.43 12.09 -12.37
C THR A 769 13.05 11.45 -12.32
N ALA A 770 12.84 10.40 -13.12
CA ALA A 770 11.65 9.57 -13.01
C ALA A 770 11.59 8.88 -11.65
N ASN A 771 10.38 8.60 -11.18
CA ASN A 771 10.19 7.78 -10.00
C ASN A 771 10.45 6.31 -10.35
N ASP A 772 11.34 5.63 -9.64
CA ASP A 772 11.71 4.23 -9.93
C ASP A 772 10.51 3.28 -9.89
N LEU A 773 9.50 3.60 -9.08
CA LEU A 773 8.30 2.78 -8.88
C LEU A 773 7.29 2.87 -10.03
N THR A 774 7.09 4.06 -10.60
CA THR A 774 6.10 4.28 -11.67
C THR A 774 6.74 4.47 -13.03
N GLY A 775 8.05 4.75 -13.09
CA GLY A 775 8.76 5.15 -14.30
C GLY A 775 8.33 6.53 -14.83
N GLU A 776 7.52 7.27 -14.07
CA GLU A 776 6.93 8.55 -14.50
C GLU A 776 7.62 9.73 -13.80
N HIS A 777 7.61 10.88 -14.48
CA HIS A 777 8.13 12.13 -13.94
C HIS A 777 7.03 12.87 -13.17
N THR A 778 7.33 13.32 -11.95
CA THR A 778 6.35 14.09 -11.16
C THR A 778 6.21 15.51 -11.72
N CYS A 779 4.98 15.89 -12.06
CA CYS A 779 4.61 17.22 -12.53
C CYS A 779 3.79 17.94 -11.45
N VAL A 780 4.12 19.21 -11.20
CA VAL A 780 3.33 20.12 -10.38
C VAL A 780 2.66 21.14 -11.28
N MET A 781 1.34 21.27 -11.17
CA MET A 781 0.55 22.26 -11.88
C MET A 781 -0.24 23.11 -10.88
N LEU A 782 -0.35 24.40 -11.16
CA LEU A 782 -1.04 25.38 -10.31
C LEU A 782 -2.15 26.06 -11.10
N ARG A 783 -3.17 26.53 -10.38
CA ARG A 783 -4.22 27.40 -10.86
C ARG A 783 -4.49 28.46 -9.79
N PRO A 784 -4.52 29.76 -10.11
CA PRO A 784 -4.89 30.79 -9.14
C PRO A 784 -6.41 30.83 -8.99
N LEU A 785 -6.89 31.12 -7.79
CA LEU A 785 -8.32 31.30 -7.53
C LEU A 785 -8.73 32.76 -7.78
N GLU A 786 -10.01 32.98 -8.09
CA GLU A 786 -10.46 34.29 -8.56
C GLU A 786 -10.32 35.42 -7.53
N MET A 787 -10.37 35.08 -6.24
CA MET A 787 -10.24 36.03 -5.11
C MET A 787 -8.82 36.55 -4.88
N SER A 788 -7.80 35.98 -5.52
CA SER A 788 -6.42 36.47 -5.37
C SER A 788 -6.24 37.80 -6.12
N GLU A 789 -5.76 38.83 -5.41
CA GLU A 789 -5.52 40.18 -5.94
C GLU A 789 -4.44 40.20 -7.04
N ASP A 790 -3.48 39.27 -7.00
CA ASP A 790 -2.38 39.19 -7.95
C ASP A 790 -2.26 37.79 -8.58
N ARG A 791 -2.45 37.72 -9.91
CA ARG A 791 -2.32 36.48 -10.72
C ARG A 791 -1.04 36.46 -11.55
N SER A 792 -0.25 37.54 -11.51
CA SER A 792 0.91 37.73 -12.39
C SER A 792 2.03 36.72 -12.10
N TRP A 793 2.21 36.34 -10.83
CA TRP A 793 3.22 35.37 -10.40
C TRP A 793 3.11 34.03 -11.14
N LEU A 794 1.89 33.56 -11.43
CA LEU A 794 1.71 32.30 -12.16
C LEU A 794 2.17 32.43 -13.61
N GLY A 795 1.91 33.57 -14.26
CA GLY A 795 2.39 33.84 -15.60
C GLY A 795 3.93 33.89 -15.66
N ALA A 796 4.56 34.52 -14.66
CA ALA A 796 6.01 34.56 -14.52
C ALA A 796 6.61 33.15 -14.35
N PHE A 797 6.04 32.32 -13.47
CA PHE A 797 6.50 30.94 -13.26
C PHE A 797 6.27 30.05 -14.48
N ALA A 798 5.12 30.16 -15.13
CA ALA A 798 4.80 29.38 -16.34
C ALA A 798 5.74 29.73 -17.50
N ARG A 799 6.12 31.01 -17.64
CA ARG A 799 7.11 31.47 -18.63
C ARG A 799 8.49 30.89 -18.38
N ASP A 800 8.97 30.98 -17.14
CA ASP A 800 10.27 30.44 -16.78
C ASP A 800 10.28 28.90 -16.92
N PHE A 801 9.21 28.22 -16.52
CA PHE A 801 9.01 26.80 -16.78
C PHE A 801 9.05 26.48 -18.28
N HIS A 802 8.36 27.26 -19.13
CA HIS A 802 8.35 27.05 -20.58
C HIS A 802 9.78 27.14 -21.16
N LYS A 803 10.55 28.17 -20.78
CA LYS A 803 11.94 28.34 -21.22
C LYS A 803 12.84 27.19 -20.73
N ARG A 804 12.73 26.81 -19.44
CA ARG A 804 13.46 25.67 -18.87
C ARG A 804 13.07 24.37 -19.55
N PHE A 805 11.79 24.16 -19.86
CA PHE A 805 11.32 22.94 -20.48
C PHE A 805 11.92 22.77 -21.88
N LEU A 806 11.90 23.81 -22.72
CA LEU A 806 12.49 23.77 -24.06
C LEU A 806 13.98 23.42 -24.05
N THR A 807 14.73 23.97 -23.10
CA THR A 807 16.17 23.66 -22.94
C THR A 807 16.41 22.25 -22.38
N LEU A 808 15.49 21.72 -21.56
CA LEU A 808 15.61 20.40 -20.95
C LEU A 808 15.13 19.24 -21.84
N LEU A 809 14.44 19.52 -22.95
CA LEU A 809 13.90 18.51 -23.88
C LEU A 809 14.95 17.54 -24.40
N SER A 810 16.17 18.02 -24.68
CA SER A 810 17.26 17.20 -25.24
C SER A 810 17.94 16.29 -24.22
N TYR A 811 17.72 16.50 -22.92
CA TYR A 811 18.36 15.75 -21.84
C TYR A 811 17.53 14.51 -21.45
N GLN A 812 17.06 14.45 -20.20
CA GLN A 812 16.31 13.30 -19.67
C GLN A 812 14.95 13.12 -20.36
N PHE A 813 14.40 14.18 -20.94
CA PHE A 813 13.11 14.16 -21.62
C PHE A 813 13.18 13.70 -23.08
N ARG A 814 14.36 13.28 -23.57
CA ARG A 814 14.56 12.76 -24.94
C ARG A 814 13.67 11.55 -25.26
N THR A 815 13.34 10.75 -24.25
CA THR A 815 12.52 9.53 -24.40
C THR A 815 11.02 9.82 -24.42
N PHE A 816 10.59 11.07 -24.21
CA PHE A 816 9.16 11.40 -24.21
C PHE A 816 8.53 11.30 -25.58
N SER A 817 7.25 10.91 -25.56
CA SER A 817 6.37 11.03 -26.72
C SER A 817 6.24 12.50 -27.13
N VAL A 818 6.39 12.77 -28.43
CA VAL A 818 6.20 14.09 -29.03
C VAL A 818 4.83 14.68 -28.67
N LYS A 819 3.78 13.86 -28.62
CA LYS A 819 2.42 14.30 -28.25
C LYS A 819 2.36 14.85 -26.82
N THR A 820 3.06 14.20 -25.89
CA THR A 820 3.12 14.61 -24.48
C THR A 820 3.88 15.92 -24.34
N ALA A 821 5.04 16.03 -25.01
CA ALA A 821 5.87 17.23 -24.99
C ALA A 821 5.10 18.46 -25.55
N LEU A 822 4.42 18.31 -26.69
CA LEU A 822 3.61 19.37 -27.29
C LEU A 822 2.44 19.79 -26.39
N SER A 823 1.75 18.83 -25.76
CA SER A 823 0.64 19.19 -24.86
C SER A 823 1.12 20.00 -23.65
N LEU A 824 2.30 19.64 -23.12
CA LEU A 824 2.90 20.32 -21.97
C LEU A 824 3.34 21.73 -22.35
N GLU A 825 4.00 21.89 -23.50
CA GLU A 825 4.39 23.19 -24.07
C GLU A 825 3.16 24.11 -24.26
N GLN A 826 2.09 23.63 -24.89
CA GLN A 826 0.85 24.38 -25.07
C GLN A 826 0.22 24.81 -23.74
N SER A 827 0.26 23.95 -22.72
CA SER A 827 -0.31 24.28 -21.41
C SER A 827 0.55 25.31 -20.66
N ALA A 828 1.88 25.23 -20.78
CA ALA A 828 2.79 26.24 -20.23
C ALA A 828 2.57 27.61 -20.90
N ASN A 829 2.44 27.63 -22.22
CA ASN A 829 2.18 28.86 -22.99
C ASN A 829 0.82 29.48 -22.60
N ARG A 830 -0.23 28.66 -22.44
CA ARG A 830 -1.54 29.14 -21.95
C ARG A 830 -1.44 29.78 -20.56
N GLY A 831 -0.64 29.20 -19.67
CA GLY A 831 -0.38 29.79 -18.35
C GLY A 831 0.43 31.09 -18.41
N ALA A 832 1.43 31.15 -19.29
CA ALA A 832 2.27 32.34 -19.48
C ALA A 832 1.48 33.54 -20.04
N LYS A 833 0.43 33.30 -20.82
CA LYS A 833 -0.47 34.35 -21.35
C LYS A 833 -1.40 34.97 -20.31
N LEU A 834 -1.44 34.46 -19.08
CA LEU A 834 -2.24 35.06 -17.99
C LEU A 834 -1.63 36.37 -17.49
N ASP A 835 -0.35 36.60 -17.75
CA ASP A 835 0.35 37.85 -17.43
C ASP A 835 0.24 38.82 -18.62
N ALA A 836 -0.47 39.93 -18.42
CA ALA A 836 -0.68 40.95 -19.44
C ALA A 836 0.62 41.67 -19.86
N SER A 837 1.67 41.64 -19.02
CA SER A 837 2.98 42.19 -19.35
C SER A 837 3.79 41.33 -20.34
N ASN A 838 3.26 40.16 -20.69
CA ASN A 838 4.00 39.09 -21.35
C ASN A 838 3.60 38.88 -22.83
N GLU A 839 3.18 39.93 -23.54
CA GLU A 839 3.05 39.85 -24.99
C GLU A 839 4.43 39.66 -25.63
N VAL A 840 4.62 38.54 -26.34
CA VAL A 840 5.88 38.23 -27.03
C VAL A 840 6.12 39.30 -28.10
N SER A 841 7.21 40.05 -27.97
CA SER A 841 7.63 41.03 -28.98
C SER A 841 7.90 40.34 -30.31
N ALA A 842 7.40 40.92 -31.40
CA ALA A 842 7.68 40.42 -32.75
C ALA A 842 9.19 40.46 -33.04
N LEU A 843 9.70 39.40 -33.68
CA LEU A 843 11.11 39.28 -34.02
C LEU A 843 11.49 40.31 -35.10
N VAL A 844 12.53 41.11 -34.86
CA VAL A 844 12.96 42.19 -35.76
C VAL A 844 14.19 41.75 -36.56
N LYS A 845 14.34 42.22 -37.80
CA LYS A 845 15.49 41.92 -38.68
C LYS A 845 16.89 42.03 -38.04
N PRO A 846 17.25 43.07 -37.24
CA PRO A 846 18.57 43.12 -36.60
C PRO A 846 18.79 42.00 -35.58
N GLU A 847 17.75 41.44 -34.97
CA GLU A 847 17.88 40.26 -34.09
C GLU A 847 18.10 38.98 -34.91
N LEU A 848 17.47 38.89 -36.08
CA LEU A 848 17.68 37.80 -37.03
C LEU A 848 19.13 37.77 -37.52
N ASP A 849 19.65 38.91 -37.96
CA ASP A 849 21.04 39.06 -38.45
C ASP A 849 22.08 38.86 -37.32
N ARG A 850 21.68 39.04 -36.06
CA ARG A 850 22.53 38.71 -34.88
C ARG A 850 22.55 37.21 -34.58
N ASN A 851 21.42 36.52 -34.76
CA ASN A 851 21.28 35.11 -34.42
C ASN A 851 21.72 34.17 -35.57
N PHE A 852 21.59 34.62 -36.83
CA PHE A 852 21.90 33.83 -38.02
C PHE A 852 22.93 34.55 -38.89
N SER A 853 23.88 33.80 -39.44
CA SER A 853 24.80 34.39 -40.42
C SER A 853 24.10 34.60 -41.77
N PRO A 854 24.59 35.53 -42.61
CA PRO A 854 24.08 35.68 -43.99
C PRO A 854 24.19 34.38 -44.81
N PHE A 855 25.12 33.49 -44.46
CA PHE A 855 25.22 32.17 -45.10
C PHE A 855 24.10 31.23 -44.66
N ASP A 856 23.64 31.31 -43.40
CA ASP A 856 22.52 30.53 -42.92
C ASP A 856 21.20 31.01 -43.52
N LEU A 857 21.06 32.32 -43.72
CA LEU A 857 19.92 32.89 -44.46
C LEU A 857 19.91 32.41 -45.92
N LYS A 858 21.06 32.44 -46.59
CA LYS A 858 21.19 31.87 -47.95
C LYS A 858 20.91 30.37 -48.02
N ARG A 859 21.28 29.60 -46.99
CA ARG A 859 20.95 28.16 -46.88
C ARG A 859 19.47 27.91 -46.63
N LEU A 860 18.77 28.85 -46.01
CA LEU A 860 17.32 28.78 -45.79
C LEU A 860 16.55 29.13 -47.09
N GLU A 861 17.12 30.02 -47.91
CA GLU A 861 16.59 30.38 -49.23
C GLU A 861 16.81 29.29 -50.29
N SER A 862 17.89 28.49 -50.19
CA SER A 862 18.19 27.36 -51.07
C SER A 862 17.40 26.12 -50.70
#